data_AF-A0A969N5U3-F1
#
_entry.id   AF-A0A969N5U3-F1
#
_cell.length_a   1.000
_cell.length_b   1.000
_cell.length_c   1.000
_cell.angle_alpha   90.00
_cell.angle_beta   90.00
_cell.angle_gamma   90.00
#
_symmetry.space_group_name_H-M   'P 1'
#
loop_
_entity.id
_entity.type
_entity.pdbx_description
1 polymer ?
#
loop_
_entity_poly.entity_id
_entity_poly.type
_entity_poly.pdbx_seq_one_letter_code
_entity_poly.pdbx_strand_id
1 'polypeptide(L)'
;MVPPHWITASDLNEWAIQANRQAQEKLPELLRRLVHDTVQRPRRVDFPSGDSIHMAGWDGVVEVSEGNSIVPDGYSVWEVSVREDRTAKATEDYQKRCTNPLGLNPAETTFVFVTSRRWRDKDSWAQEKTNEGIWAEVRAYDAVNLEQWLERAPNAHNWFARLLGKWTEDAQDLESFWEHWSGATEPALIPQLYLAGREQAVERVQNWLAASPSKLTIQADSMEEAIAFFAAVVLQLSEELREKYLSKCVILKNQSSWRNFSSSQNSLILIPKFGQLEFIPKEHHVLIPIGRGIPCPDALQLERPDRKALQHVLVEMGLSHNRADTLLKESRRNLFILRHLLTTAPETHSPNWAKPEHARLLIPALLAGAWDDAKQEDRNIISQLANKSYDEVVSDLARWVNSSDPPIQRTGNVWQVLSREVSWRHLSGHIFPDDLERLRTAALTVLEIDDPRYELPVEKRFAAAVYDQVLPHSDLLRQGLANTLAILAARGLPRVTQDVRSPQSRVDDQKSRVDEIVHKLLRGHSNWKRWASVADLLPTLAEAAPDVFLSAVEVGLKGDQPPVLRLFLEEEPWGSPHTGLLWALELLAWNLKYLGRVVLVLAKLSRLDPGGKLVNRPFRSLCEIFLCWYPQTLATTEQRLQVIDTLLRREPQIAWELLCCLLPETGAISFPTHKPRWRDWDVDYTPQVTRISISKA
;
A
#
# COMPACT_ATOMS: atom_id res chain seq x y z
N MET A 1 10.11 -38.70 10.80
CA MET A 1 9.14 -38.28 9.75
C MET A 1 9.98 -37.90 8.55
N VAL A 2 9.72 -38.52 7.39
CA VAL A 2 10.57 -38.39 6.20
C VAL A 2 10.48 -36.94 5.70
N PRO A 3 11.60 -36.22 5.51
CA PRO A 3 11.57 -34.90 4.87
C PRO A 3 10.90 -35.04 3.50
N PRO A 4 10.13 -34.05 3.05
CA PRO A 4 9.36 -34.21 1.83
C PRO A 4 10.28 -34.52 0.65
N HIS A 5 9.97 -35.60 -0.05
CA HIS A 5 10.70 -36.11 -1.20
C HIS A 5 10.17 -35.41 -2.47
N TRP A 6 10.38 -34.08 -2.57
CA TRP A 6 9.85 -33.28 -3.68
C TRP A 6 10.71 -33.37 -4.95
N ILE A 7 12.01 -33.56 -4.75
CA ILE A 7 12.98 -33.75 -5.82
C ILE A 7 13.41 -35.19 -5.84
N THR A 8 13.22 -35.82 -7.00
CA THR A 8 13.67 -37.18 -7.25
C THR A 8 14.87 -37.22 -8.21
N ALA A 9 15.58 -38.34 -8.28
CA ALA A 9 16.61 -38.54 -9.31
C ALA A 9 16.06 -38.46 -10.74
N SER A 10 14.76 -38.72 -10.94
CA SER A 10 14.12 -38.50 -12.24
C SER A 10 14.06 -37.01 -12.57
N ASP A 11 13.74 -36.16 -11.61
CA ASP A 11 13.63 -34.72 -11.79
C ASP A 11 14.98 -34.07 -12.10
N LEU A 12 16.02 -34.46 -11.37
CA LEU A 12 17.40 -34.05 -11.66
C LEU A 12 17.83 -34.44 -13.09
N ASN A 13 17.48 -35.67 -13.49
CA ASN A 13 17.84 -36.18 -14.81
C ASN A 13 17.03 -35.50 -15.93
N GLU A 14 15.74 -35.22 -15.72
CA GLU A 14 14.89 -34.47 -16.65
C GLU A 14 15.32 -33.00 -16.76
N TRP A 15 15.66 -32.36 -15.64
CA TRP A 15 16.19 -31.00 -15.62
C TRP A 15 17.47 -30.87 -16.47
N ALA A 16 18.38 -31.83 -16.36
CA ALA A 16 19.59 -31.90 -17.18
C ALA A 16 19.32 -32.12 -18.69
N ILE A 17 18.15 -32.65 -19.06
CA ILE A 17 17.72 -32.86 -20.45
C ILE A 17 17.01 -31.61 -20.98
N GLN A 18 16.00 -31.12 -20.25
CA GLN A 18 15.10 -30.07 -20.73
C GLN A 18 15.66 -28.66 -20.56
N ALA A 19 16.44 -28.41 -19.51
CA ALA A 19 16.99 -27.10 -19.17
C ALA A 19 18.53 -27.14 -19.13
N ASN A 20 19.16 -27.78 -20.14
CA ASN A 20 20.58 -28.13 -20.12
C ASN A 20 21.52 -26.96 -19.77
N ARG A 21 21.30 -25.78 -20.36
CA ARG A 21 22.12 -24.58 -20.07
C ARG A 21 21.96 -24.11 -18.63
N GLN A 22 20.73 -24.00 -18.15
CA GLN A 22 20.45 -23.65 -16.75
C GLN A 22 21.07 -24.69 -15.81
N ALA A 23 21.04 -25.97 -16.19
CA ALA A 23 21.64 -27.04 -15.41
C ALA A 23 23.16 -26.93 -15.31
N GLN A 24 23.85 -26.54 -16.38
CA GLN A 24 25.28 -26.24 -16.34
C GLN A 24 25.59 -25.07 -15.40
N GLU A 25 24.78 -24.02 -15.46
CA GLU A 25 25.00 -22.81 -14.65
C GLU A 25 24.68 -23.01 -13.17
N LYS A 26 23.66 -23.81 -12.84
CA LYS A 26 23.11 -23.93 -11.48
C LYS A 26 23.52 -25.18 -10.71
N LEU A 27 24.05 -26.23 -11.35
CA LEU A 27 24.51 -27.43 -10.65
C LEU A 27 25.69 -27.17 -9.70
N PRO A 28 26.70 -26.36 -10.05
CA PRO A 28 27.73 -25.95 -9.08
C PRO A 28 27.14 -25.17 -7.88
N GLU A 29 26.15 -24.31 -8.12
CA GLU A 29 25.45 -23.59 -7.05
C GLU A 29 24.70 -24.55 -6.11
N LEU A 30 24.04 -25.58 -6.67
CA LEU A 30 23.40 -26.64 -5.90
C LEU A 30 24.41 -27.37 -5.01
N LEU A 31 25.57 -27.75 -5.54
CA LEU A 31 26.62 -28.43 -4.78
C LEU A 31 27.18 -27.57 -3.66
N ARG A 32 27.42 -26.28 -3.92
CA ARG A 32 27.82 -25.31 -2.90
C ARG A 32 26.83 -25.27 -1.74
N ARG A 33 25.54 -25.14 -2.06
CA ARG A 33 24.45 -25.11 -1.07
C ARG A 33 24.38 -26.42 -0.30
N LEU A 34 24.49 -27.56 -0.98
CA LEU A 34 24.48 -28.89 -0.37
C LEU A 34 25.62 -29.09 0.63
N VAL A 35 26.84 -28.67 0.31
CA VAL A 35 27.99 -28.74 1.22
C VAL A 35 27.77 -27.87 2.46
N HIS A 36 27.32 -26.63 2.29
CA HIS A 36 27.02 -25.75 3.43
C HIS A 36 25.87 -26.23 4.31
N ASP A 37 24.91 -26.97 3.74
CA ASP A 37 23.75 -27.47 4.48
C ASP A 37 24.05 -28.76 5.27
N THR A 38 25.07 -29.54 4.87
CA THR A 38 25.36 -30.85 5.48
C THR A 38 26.73 -31.00 6.15
N VAL A 39 27.63 -30.02 6.04
CA VAL A 39 28.93 -30.04 6.70
C VAL A 39 29.03 -28.95 7.76
N GLN A 40 29.47 -29.31 8.97
CA GLN A 40 29.68 -28.34 10.05
C GLN A 40 31.05 -27.65 9.90
N ARG A 41 31.03 -26.33 9.66
CA ARG A 41 32.21 -25.45 9.60
C ARG A 41 33.28 -25.90 8.57
N PRO A 42 32.94 -25.93 7.27
CA PRO A 42 33.94 -26.22 6.24
C PRO A 42 35.04 -25.14 6.24
N ARG A 43 36.30 -25.53 6.01
CA ARG A 43 37.43 -24.59 5.92
C ARG A 43 37.45 -23.86 4.59
N ARG A 44 37.03 -24.53 3.52
CA ARG A 44 36.94 -23.99 2.17
C ARG A 44 35.81 -24.65 1.40
N VAL A 45 35.00 -23.85 0.68
CA VAL A 45 33.96 -24.33 -0.25
C VAL A 45 33.90 -23.37 -1.43
N ASP A 46 34.61 -23.71 -2.51
CA ASP A 46 34.62 -22.94 -3.74
C ASP A 46 33.89 -23.74 -4.83
N PHE A 47 32.75 -23.26 -5.29
CA PHE A 47 32.07 -23.75 -6.49
C PHE A 47 31.65 -22.53 -7.31
N PRO A 48 32.40 -22.14 -8.35
CA PRO A 48 32.05 -21.01 -9.20
C PRO A 48 30.69 -21.22 -9.88
N SER A 49 29.82 -20.21 -9.86
CA SER A 49 28.50 -20.23 -10.51
C SER A 49 28.14 -18.85 -11.07
N GLY A 50 27.29 -18.78 -12.11
CA GLY A 50 26.90 -17.50 -12.74
C GLY A 50 27.96 -16.94 -13.71
N ASP A 51 28.20 -15.63 -13.71
CA ASP A 51 29.11 -14.96 -14.67
C ASP A 51 30.61 -15.34 -14.52
N SER A 52 30.95 -16.12 -13.48
CA SER A 52 32.32 -16.56 -13.17
C SER A 52 32.72 -17.92 -13.77
N ILE A 53 31.86 -18.55 -14.58
CA ILE A 53 32.10 -19.87 -15.21
C ILE A 53 33.29 -19.85 -16.20
N HIS A 54 33.79 -18.68 -16.59
CA HIS A 54 34.89 -18.54 -17.57
C HIS A 54 36.31 -18.62 -16.99
N MET A 55 36.49 -18.85 -15.68
CA MET A 55 37.82 -19.01 -15.10
C MET A 55 38.36 -20.44 -15.29
N ALA A 56 39.54 -20.57 -15.89
CA ALA A 56 40.23 -21.87 -16.01
C ALA A 56 40.61 -22.38 -14.61
N GLY A 57 40.02 -23.50 -14.18
CA GLY A 57 40.20 -24.03 -12.82
C GLY A 57 39.47 -25.35 -12.60
N TRP A 58 39.27 -25.73 -11.35
CA TRP A 58 38.38 -26.82 -10.94
C TRP A 58 36.93 -26.33 -10.86
N ASP A 59 35.94 -27.17 -11.16
CA ASP A 59 34.52 -26.80 -11.01
C ASP A 59 34.12 -26.67 -9.53
N GLY A 60 34.84 -27.37 -8.64
CA GLY A 60 34.78 -27.09 -7.22
C GLY A 60 36.00 -27.54 -6.42
N VAL A 61 36.20 -26.90 -5.27
CA VAL A 61 37.26 -27.20 -4.29
C VAL A 61 36.66 -27.13 -2.90
N VAL A 62 36.82 -28.20 -2.13
CA VAL A 62 36.27 -28.29 -0.77
C VAL A 62 37.35 -28.78 0.19
N GLU A 63 37.55 -28.07 1.30
CA GLU A 63 38.42 -28.49 2.41
C GLU A 63 37.61 -28.55 3.70
N VAL A 64 37.57 -29.72 4.33
CA VAL A 64 36.83 -29.96 5.58
C VAL A 64 37.69 -30.80 6.53
N SER A 65 37.62 -30.50 7.83
CA SER A 65 38.32 -31.30 8.84
C SER A 65 37.64 -32.62 9.14
N GLU A 66 36.31 -32.64 9.08
CA GLU A 66 35.45 -33.80 9.25
C GLU A 66 34.32 -33.66 8.24
N GLY A 67 34.33 -34.52 7.23
CA GLY A 67 33.36 -34.59 6.16
C GLY A 67 32.13 -35.40 6.55
N ASN A 68 31.47 -35.97 5.55
CA ASN A 68 30.34 -36.86 5.74
C ASN A 68 30.35 -37.97 4.67
N SER A 69 29.24 -38.71 4.53
CA SER A 69 29.17 -39.81 3.55
C SER A 69 29.33 -39.38 2.09
N ILE A 70 29.22 -38.08 1.78
CA ILE A 70 29.31 -37.53 0.42
C ILE A 70 30.48 -36.55 0.28
N VAL A 71 30.74 -35.71 1.29
CA VAL A 71 31.89 -34.79 1.28
C VAL A 71 33.09 -35.49 1.93
N PRO A 72 34.21 -35.74 1.21
CA PRO A 72 35.39 -36.40 1.76
C PRO A 72 36.06 -35.60 2.87
N ASP A 73 36.77 -36.28 3.77
CA ASP A 73 37.65 -35.64 4.74
C ASP A 73 38.86 -35.01 4.04
N GLY A 74 39.36 -33.90 4.57
CA GLY A 74 40.54 -33.23 4.03
C GLY A 74 40.23 -32.43 2.76
N TYR A 75 41.14 -32.46 1.80
CA TYR A 75 41.09 -31.65 0.59
C TYR A 75 40.50 -32.46 -0.58
N SER A 76 39.46 -31.93 -1.23
CA SER A 76 38.81 -32.57 -2.37
C SER A 76 38.57 -31.60 -3.52
N VAL A 77 38.67 -32.12 -4.73
CA VAL A 77 38.44 -31.37 -5.99
C VAL A 77 37.35 -32.01 -6.81
N TRP A 78 36.52 -31.18 -7.42
CA TRP A 78 35.24 -31.58 -8.00
C TRP A 78 35.20 -31.19 -9.48
N GLU A 79 34.75 -32.13 -10.31
CA GLU A 79 34.39 -31.94 -11.73
C GLU A 79 32.89 -32.21 -11.87
N VAL A 80 32.19 -31.33 -12.61
CA VAL A 80 30.73 -31.28 -12.63
C VAL A 80 30.23 -31.35 -14.07
N SER A 81 29.30 -32.26 -14.35
CA SER A 81 28.81 -32.46 -15.72
C SER A 81 27.31 -32.74 -15.81
N VAL A 82 26.68 -32.17 -16.83
CA VAL A 82 25.30 -32.48 -17.23
C VAL A 82 25.24 -33.27 -18.56
N ARG A 83 26.40 -33.65 -19.12
CA ARG A 83 26.50 -34.39 -20.39
C ARG A 83 25.81 -35.74 -20.32
N GLU A 84 25.31 -36.21 -21.46
CA GLU A 84 24.65 -37.51 -21.56
C GLU A 84 25.62 -38.68 -21.38
N ASP A 85 26.80 -38.56 -21.97
CA ASP A 85 27.88 -39.54 -22.00
C ASP A 85 28.78 -39.44 -20.75
N ARG A 86 28.17 -39.62 -19.57
CA ARG A 86 28.80 -39.40 -18.26
C ARG A 86 30.12 -40.16 -18.08
N THR A 87 30.19 -41.43 -18.46
CA THR A 87 31.42 -42.25 -18.33
C THR A 87 32.57 -41.72 -19.20
N ALA A 88 32.27 -41.31 -20.44
CA ALA A 88 33.27 -40.75 -21.34
C ALA A 88 33.79 -39.43 -20.79
N LYS A 89 32.89 -38.52 -20.39
CA LYS A 89 33.26 -37.23 -19.80
C LYS A 89 34.05 -37.38 -18.50
N ALA A 90 33.62 -38.26 -17.59
CA ALA A 90 34.34 -38.51 -16.34
C ALA A 90 35.77 -38.99 -16.60
N THR A 91 35.95 -39.86 -17.60
CA THR A 91 37.27 -40.37 -18.00
C THR A 91 38.13 -39.29 -18.66
N GLU A 92 37.54 -38.47 -19.54
CA GLU A 92 38.21 -37.31 -20.15
C GLU A 92 38.74 -36.34 -19.08
N ASP A 93 37.90 -35.97 -18.11
CA ASP A 93 38.29 -35.04 -17.05
C ASP A 93 39.32 -35.66 -16.10
N TYR A 94 39.12 -36.90 -15.68
CA TYR A 94 40.09 -37.61 -14.84
C TYR A 94 41.47 -37.65 -15.51
N GLN A 95 41.56 -38.07 -16.78
CA GLN A 95 42.84 -38.13 -17.51
C GLN A 95 43.49 -36.75 -17.66
N LYS A 96 42.69 -35.73 -17.97
CA LYS A 96 43.14 -34.33 -18.06
C LYS A 96 43.77 -33.87 -16.74
N ARG A 97 43.16 -34.22 -15.61
CA ARG A 97 43.61 -33.81 -14.27
C ARG A 97 44.76 -34.66 -13.72
N CYS A 98 44.87 -35.93 -14.11
CA CYS A 98 46.08 -36.73 -13.85
C CYS A 98 47.29 -36.16 -14.60
N THR A 99 47.08 -35.64 -15.82
CA THR A 99 48.15 -35.02 -16.61
C THR A 99 48.52 -33.62 -16.09
N ASN A 100 47.54 -32.85 -15.62
CA ASN A 100 47.75 -31.53 -15.06
C ASN A 100 46.84 -31.26 -13.84
N PRO A 101 47.34 -31.52 -12.61
CA PRO A 101 46.55 -31.36 -11.38
C PRO A 101 46.41 -29.89 -10.93
N LEU A 102 46.85 -28.92 -11.74
CA LEU A 102 46.81 -27.48 -11.45
C LEU A 102 47.47 -27.10 -10.11
N GLY A 103 48.63 -27.68 -9.81
CA GLY A 103 49.43 -27.33 -8.63
C GLY A 103 49.01 -28.03 -7.34
N LEU A 104 48.06 -28.97 -7.38
CA LEU A 104 47.69 -29.83 -6.26
C LEU A 104 48.52 -31.12 -6.25
N ASN A 105 48.62 -31.76 -5.08
CA ASN A 105 49.22 -33.08 -4.91
C ASN A 105 48.12 -34.15 -4.98
N PRO A 106 48.02 -34.95 -6.06
CA PRO A 106 46.97 -35.95 -6.21
C PRO A 106 46.99 -37.01 -5.11
N ALA A 107 48.16 -37.40 -4.62
CA ALA A 107 48.32 -38.45 -3.61
C ALA A 107 47.73 -38.09 -2.22
N GLU A 108 47.43 -36.81 -1.99
CA GLU A 108 46.84 -36.29 -0.74
C GLU A 108 45.43 -35.69 -0.96
N THR A 109 44.90 -35.76 -2.19
CA THR A 109 43.64 -35.12 -2.58
C THR A 109 42.62 -36.15 -3.07
N THR A 110 41.35 -36.00 -2.68
CA THR A 110 40.26 -36.81 -3.24
C THR A 110 39.70 -36.16 -4.52
N PHE A 111 39.68 -36.90 -5.62
CA PHE A 111 39.01 -36.48 -6.86
C PHE A 111 37.54 -36.90 -6.82
N VAL A 112 36.63 -35.97 -7.12
CA VAL A 112 35.19 -36.22 -7.12
C VAL A 112 34.60 -35.83 -8.47
N PHE A 113 33.90 -36.76 -9.11
CA PHE A 113 33.10 -36.47 -10.31
C PHE A 113 31.61 -36.46 -9.96
N VAL A 114 30.90 -35.42 -10.39
CA VAL A 114 29.46 -35.30 -10.13
C VAL A 114 28.68 -35.07 -11.42
N THR A 115 27.55 -35.75 -11.54
CA THR A 115 26.59 -35.51 -12.61
C THR A 115 25.15 -35.45 -12.11
N SER A 116 24.36 -34.52 -12.67
CA SER A 116 22.90 -34.43 -12.41
C SER A 116 22.09 -35.52 -13.09
N ARG A 117 22.76 -36.44 -13.79
CA ARG A 117 22.12 -37.50 -14.54
C ARG A 117 22.39 -38.88 -13.92
N ARG A 118 21.52 -39.87 -14.11
CA ARG A 118 21.74 -41.23 -13.57
C ARG A 118 22.94 -41.92 -14.21
N TRP A 119 23.78 -42.59 -13.41
CA TRP A 119 25.00 -43.27 -13.88
C TRP A 119 25.17 -44.64 -13.22
N ARG A 120 24.87 -45.69 -13.98
CA ARG A 120 24.82 -47.09 -13.48
C ARG A 120 26.19 -47.63 -13.06
N ASP A 121 27.24 -47.34 -13.82
CA ASP A 121 28.56 -47.95 -13.65
C ASP A 121 29.53 -47.04 -12.86
N LYS A 122 29.01 -46.01 -12.17
CA LYS A 122 29.81 -45.00 -11.45
C LYS A 122 30.71 -45.59 -10.38
N ASP A 123 30.22 -46.58 -9.63
CA ASP A 123 30.95 -47.16 -8.50
C ASP A 123 32.10 -48.05 -9.00
N SER A 124 31.86 -48.86 -10.04
CA SER A 124 32.88 -49.65 -10.71
C SER A 124 33.97 -48.75 -11.32
N TRP A 125 33.57 -47.65 -11.95
CA TRP A 125 34.50 -46.66 -12.51
C TRP A 125 35.35 -45.98 -11.42
N ALA A 126 34.72 -45.51 -10.34
CA ALA A 126 35.43 -44.84 -9.25
C ALA A 126 36.43 -45.79 -8.56
N GLN A 127 36.05 -47.06 -8.38
CA GLN A 127 36.94 -48.08 -7.83
C GLN A 127 38.11 -48.40 -8.76
N GLU A 128 37.86 -48.53 -10.07
CA GLU A 128 38.92 -48.72 -11.07
C GLU A 128 39.94 -47.58 -11.01
N LYS A 129 39.47 -46.32 -10.98
CA LYS A 129 40.35 -45.14 -10.95
C LYS A 129 41.07 -44.95 -9.63
N THR A 130 40.44 -45.32 -8.51
CA THR A 130 41.12 -45.36 -7.21
C THR A 130 42.27 -46.38 -7.21
N ASN A 131 42.08 -47.54 -7.84
CA ASN A 131 43.10 -48.59 -7.90
C ASN A 131 44.30 -48.24 -8.79
N GLU A 132 44.20 -47.21 -9.65
CA GLU A 132 45.35 -46.69 -10.39
C GLU A 132 46.36 -45.98 -9.47
N GLY A 133 45.96 -45.58 -8.26
CA GLY A 133 46.85 -45.03 -7.23
C GLY A 133 47.39 -43.62 -7.52
N ILE A 134 46.79 -42.90 -8.47
CA ILE A 134 47.19 -41.52 -8.79
C ILE A 134 46.64 -40.54 -7.75
N TRP A 135 45.34 -40.62 -7.48
CA TRP A 135 44.67 -39.80 -6.45
C TRP A 135 44.56 -40.57 -5.14
N ALA A 136 44.48 -39.85 -4.01
CA ALA A 136 44.28 -40.48 -2.69
C ALA A 136 43.01 -41.33 -2.66
N GLU A 137 41.95 -40.84 -3.30
CA GLU A 137 40.68 -41.52 -3.50
C GLU A 137 39.98 -40.92 -4.74
N VAL A 138 39.18 -41.73 -5.45
CA VAL A 138 38.29 -41.25 -6.51
C VAL A 138 36.84 -41.58 -6.13
N ARG A 139 35.95 -40.58 -6.15
CA ARG A 139 34.51 -40.74 -5.91
C ARG A 139 33.68 -40.28 -7.11
N ALA A 140 32.51 -40.90 -7.29
CA ALA A 140 31.58 -40.54 -8.35
C ALA A 140 30.15 -40.43 -7.79
N TYR A 141 29.47 -39.32 -8.09
CA TYR A 141 28.10 -39.05 -7.66
C TYR A 141 27.18 -38.76 -8.84
N ASP A 142 25.99 -39.34 -8.80
CA ASP A 142 24.98 -39.21 -9.85
C ASP A 142 23.67 -38.61 -9.32
N ALA A 143 22.64 -38.54 -10.16
CA ALA A 143 21.32 -38.03 -9.78
C ALA A 143 20.73 -38.71 -8.52
N VAL A 144 21.01 -40.01 -8.32
CA VAL A 144 20.51 -40.76 -7.14
C VAL A 144 21.26 -40.34 -5.88
N ASN A 145 22.58 -40.10 -5.96
CA ASN A 145 23.31 -39.56 -4.82
C ASN A 145 22.87 -38.13 -4.49
N LEU A 146 22.60 -37.30 -5.50
CA LEU A 146 22.13 -35.93 -5.30
C LEU A 146 20.74 -35.89 -4.66
N GLU A 147 19.82 -36.76 -5.08
CA GLU A 147 18.52 -36.95 -4.41
C GLU A 147 18.71 -37.29 -2.93
N GLN A 148 19.53 -38.29 -2.61
CA GLN A 148 19.82 -38.68 -1.21
C GLN A 148 20.52 -37.58 -0.41
N TRP A 149 21.35 -36.75 -1.07
CA TRP A 149 21.96 -35.59 -0.43
C TRP A 149 20.90 -34.54 -0.10
N LEU A 150 20.01 -34.23 -1.06
CA LEU A 150 18.91 -33.29 -0.89
C LEU A 150 17.94 -33.73 0.21
N GLU A 151 17.72 -35.02 0.43
CA GLU A 151 16.94 -35.52 1.59
C GLU A 151 17.52 -35.08 2.94
N ARG A 152 18.84 -34.89 3.02
CA ARG A 152 19.57 -34.50 4.23
C ARG A 152 19.89 -33.01 4.28
N ALA A 153 19.55 -32.27 3.23
CA ALA A 153 19.89 -30.87 3.02
C ALA A 153 18.62 -30.05 2.72
N PRO A 154 17.76 -29.79 3.72
CA PRO A 154 16.44 -29.20 3.49
C PRO A 154 16.49 -27.77 2.91
N ASN A 155 17.52 -26.96 3.21
CA ASN A 155 17.62 -25.62 2.62
C ASN A 155 17.99 -25.70 1.13
N ALA A 156 18.92 -26.59 0.79
CA ALA A 156 19.27 -26.87 -0.61
C ALA A 156 18.12 -27.53 -1.37
N HIS A 157 17.40 -28.47 -0.74
CA HIS A 157 16.21 -29.11 -1.28
C HIS A 157 15.13 -28.08 -1.60
N ASN A 158 14.90 -27.15 -0.67
CA ASN A 158 13.89 -26.12 -0.84
C ASN A 158 14.19 -25.20 -2.01
N TRP A 159 15.43 -24.70 -2.07
CA TRP A 159 15.89 -23.86 -3.17
C TRP A 159 15.76 -24.58 -4.52
N PHE A 160 16.17 -25.84 -4.59
CA PHE A 160 16.13 -26.60 -5.84
C PHE A 160 14.70 -26.98 -6.25
N ALA A 161 13.82 -27.29 -5.30
CA ALA A 161 12.40 -27.50 -5.56
C ALA A 161 11.71 -26.27 -6.16
N ARG A 162 12.11 -25.05 -5.78
CA ARG A 162 11.64 -23.81 -6.43
C ARG A 162 12.18 -23.67 -7.83
N LEU A 163 13.47 -23.94 -8.04
CA LEU A 163 14.10 -23.88 -9.36
C LEU A 163 13.38 -24.80 -10.36
N LEU A 164 12.90 -25.97 -9.90
CA LEU A 164 12.15 -26.92 -10.72
C LEU A 164 10.62 -26.70 -10.72
N GLY A 165 10.11 -25.67 -10.04
CA GLY A 165 8.67 -25.38 -9.98
C GLY A 165 7.83 -26.41 -9.21
N LYS A 166 8.44 -27.19 -8.30
CA LYS A 166 7.81 -28.26 -7.52
C LYS A 166 7.43 -27.88 -6.07
N TRP A 167 7.51 -26.61 -5.73
CA TRP A 167 7.21 -26.11 -4.38
C TRP A 167 5.70 -26.18 -4.06
N THR A 168 5.33 -26.50 -2.82
CA THR A 168 3.93 -26.62 -2.39
C THR A 168 3.20 -25.28 -2.42
N GLU A 169 1.98 -25.21 -2.95
CA GLU A 169 1.15 -23.99 -2.95
C GLU A 169 0.92 -23.39 -1.54
N ASP A 170 1.04 -24.21 -0.50
CA ASP A 170 0.74 -23.89 0.90
C ASP A 170 1.88 -23.24 1.69
N ALA A 171 3.06 -23.10 1.10
CA ALA A 171 4.20 -22.41 1.71
C ALA A 171 4.82 -21.43 0.70
N GLN A 172 5.49 -20.39 1.18
CA GLN A 172 6.15 -19.37 0.37
C GLN A 172 7.41 -18.90 1.09
N ASP A 173 8.48 -18.58 0.39
CA ASP A 173 9.65 -17.96 1.02
C ASP A 173 9.54 -16.44 1.09
N LEU A 174 10.40 -15.85 1.93
CA LEU A 174 10.33 -14.43 2.21
C LEU A 174 10.75 -13.54 1.03
N GLU A 175 11.69 -14.01 0.19
CA GLU A 175 12.17 -13.27 -0.98
C GLU A 175 11.11 -13.22 -2.06
N SER A 176 10.56 -14.39 -2.43
CA SER A 176 9.42 -14.48 -3.34
C SER A 176 8.23 -13.66 -2.83
N PHE A 177 7.93 -13.71 -1.53
CA PHE A 177 6.87 -12.88 -0.95
C PHE A 177 7.14 -11.38 -1.19
N TRP A 178 8.36 -10.92 -0.92
CA TRP A 178 8.73 -9.51 -1.09
C TRP A 178 8.64 -9.08 -2.56
N GLU A 179 9.14 -9.89 -3.51
CA GLU A 179 9.08 -9.58 -4.94
C GLU A 179 7.64 -9.40 -5.42
N HIS A 180 6.73 -10.31 -5.05
CA HIS A 180 5.30 -10.17 -5.38
C HIS A 180 4.65 -8.99 -4.65
N TRP A 181 5.05 -8.74 -3.41
CA TRP A 181 4.51 -7.64 -2.60
C TRP A 181 4.90 -6.27 -3.16
N SER A 182 6.17 -6.11 -3.53
CA SER A 182 6.80 -4.91 -4.08
C SER A 182 6.42 -4.64 -5.53
N GLY A 183 6.45 -5.67 -6.39
CA GLY A 183 6.18 -5.56 -7.83
C GLY A 183 4.71 -5.36 -8.20
N ALA A 184 3.79 -5.39 -7.22
CA ALA A 184 2.38 -5.12 -7.43
C ALA A 184 2.01 -3.63 -7.46
N THR A 185 2.99 -2.73 -7.35
CA THR A 185 2.76 -1.27 -7.36
C THR A 185 3.62 -0.55 -8.38
N GLU A 186 3.18 0.64 -8.79
CA GLU A 186 3.98 1.57 -9.61
C GLU A 186 4.10 2.92 -8.89
N PRO A 187 5.32 3.36 -8.53
CA PRO A 187 6.58 2.62 -8.61
C PRO A 187 6.61 1.41 -7.64
N ALA A 188 7.50 0.45 -7.89
CA ALA A 188 7.68 -0.73 -7.03
C ALA A 188 8.10 -0.32 -5.61
N LEU A 189 7.52 -0.94 -4.57
CA LEU A 189 7.83 -0.57 -3.19
C LEU A 189 9.25 -0.99 -2.79
N ILE A 190 9.96 -0.11 -2.08
CA ILE A 190 11.33 -0.39 -1.61
C ILE A 190 11.37 -0.69 -0.10
N PRO A 191 12.34 -1.47 0.40
CA PRO A 191 12.43 -1.83 1.83
C PRO A 191 12.43 -0.62 2.77
N GLN A 192 13.11 0.46 2.38
CA GLN A 192 13.23 1.70 3.15
C GLN A 192 11.88 2.29 3.54
N LEU A 193 10.84 2.10 2.72
CA LEU A 193 9.47 2.56 3.01
C LEU A 193 8.90 1.95 4.29
N TYR A 194 9.23 0.69 4.57
CA TYR A 194 8.75 -0.03 5.75
C TYR A 194 9.62 0.20 6.98
N LEU A 195 10.85 0.68 6.81
CA LEU A 195 11.81 0.92 7.89
C LEU A 195 11.85 2.38 8.36
N ALA A 196 11.38 3.31 7.53
CA ALA A 196 11.43 4.75 7.80
C ALA A 196 10.83 5.12 9.16
N GLY A 197 11.66 5.66 10.07
CA GLY A 197 11.24 6.09 11.40
C GLY A 197 10.87 4.95 12.36
N ARG A 198 11.33 3.72 12.09
CA ARG A 198 11.06 2.51 12.89
C ARG A 198 12.35 1.85 13.39
N GLU A 199 13.40 2.63 13.63
CA GLU A 199 14.76 2.15 13.93
C GLU A 199 14.78 1.20 15.14
N GLN A 200 14.03 1.51 16.21
CA GLN A 200 13.93 0.64 17.39
C GLN A 200 13.28 -0.72 17.09
N ALA A 201 12.26 -0.74 16.22
CA ALA A 201 11.62 -1.99 15.81
C ALA A 201 12.54 -2.84 14.93
N VAL A 202 13.34 -2.19 14.07
CA VAL A 202 14.38 -2.85 13.27
C VAL A 202 15.41 -3.51 14.18
N GLU A 203 15.95 -2.77 15.15
CA GLU A 203 16.92 -3.29 16.11
C GLU A 203 16.35 -4.47 16.90
N ARG A 204 15.08 -4.39 17.32
CA ARG A 204 14.41 -5.48 18.04
C ARG A 204 14.32 -6.77 17.22
N VAL A 205 14.02 -6.68 15.92
CA VAL A 205 14.00 -7.84 15.02
C VAL A 205 15.40 -8.40 14.81
N GLN A 206 16.40 -7.55 14.58
CA GLN A 206 17.79 -7.97 14.41
C GLN A 206 18.32 -8.71 15.65
N ASN A 207 18.08 -8.16 16.83
CA ASN A 207 18.45 -8.79 18.10
C ASN A 207 17.72 -10.13 18.31
N TRP A 208 16.46 -10.24 17.91
CA TRP A 208 15.71 -11.49 17.97
C TRP A 208 16.26 -12.55 17.01
N LEU A 209 16.64 -12.17 15.78
CA LEU A 209 17.25 -13.06 14.79
C LEU A 209 18.63 -13.59 15.22
N ALA A 210 19.37 -12.83 16.02
CA ALA A 210 20.68 -13.22 16.54
C ALA A 210 20.60 -14.06 17.83
N ALA A 211 19.46 -14.03 18.52
CA ALA A 211 19.24 -14.76 19.77
C ALA A 211 18.92 -16.25 19.53
N SER A 212 18.72 -17.00 20.61
CA SER A 212 18.21 -18.37 20.52
C SER A 212 16.77 -18.42 19.99
N PRO A 213 16.37 -19.54 19.34
CA PRO A 213 15.02 -19.76 18.84
C PRO A 213 13.94 -19.37 19.84
N SER A 214 13.04 -18.49 19.41
CA SER A 214 12.00 -17.92 20.27
C SER A 214 10.88 -17.33 19.43
N LYS A 215 9.76 -17.01 20.09
CA LYS A 215 8.61 -16.33 19.47
C LYS A 215 8.83 -14.81 19.46
N LEU A 216 8.53 -14.16 18.35
CA LEU A 216 8.30 -12.71 18.26
C LEU A 216 6.93 -12.45 17.63
N THR A 217 6.13 -11.57 18.23
CA THR A 217 4.87 -11.10 17.63
C THR A 217 5.07 -9.67 17.13
N ILE A 218 4.74 -9.41 15.86
CA ILE A 218 4.73 -8.07 15.27
C ILE A 218 3.30 -7.67 14.96
N GLN A 219 2.90 -6.50 15.45
CA GLN A 219 1.58 -5.93 15.20
C GLN A 219 1.71 -4.72 14.27
N ALA A 220 1.04 -4.75 13.12
CA ALA A 220 1.03 -3.67 12.12
C ALA A 220 -0.43 -3.26 11.75
N ASP A 221 -0.65 -2.32 10.82
CA ASP A 221 -2.02 -1.99 10.39
C ASP A 221 -2.69 -3.21 9.70
N SER A 222 -1.91 -4.13 9.11
CA SER A 222 -2.38 -5.45 8.62
C SER A 222 -1.36 -6.58 8.87
N MET A 223 -1.82 -7.83 8.79
CA MET A 223 -0.93 -9.01 8.87
C MET A 223 0.15 -8.98 7.79
N GLU A 224 -0.21 -8.61 6.56
CA GLU A 224 0.74 -8.59 5.44
C GLU A 224 1.77 -7.45 5.57
N GLU A 225 1.39 -6.29 6.14
CA GLU A 225 2.35 -5.23 6.47
C GLU A 225 3.39 -5.72 7.48
N ALA A 226 2.99 -6.50 8.49
CA ALA A 226 3.94 -7.05 9.46
C ALA A 226 4.96 -8.00 8.81
N ILE A 227 4.52 -8.83 7.84
CA ILE A 227 5.41 -9.69 7.05
C ILE A 227 6.33 -8.83 6.15
N ALA A 228 5.78 -7.82 5.48
CA ALA A 228 6.55 -6.91 4.63
C ALA A 228 7.60 -6.11 5.40
N PHE A 229 7.28 -5.66 6.63
CA PHE A 229 8.25 -5.04 7.53
C PHE A 229 9.38 -6.01 7.87
N PHE A 230 9.06 -7.24 8.25
CA PHE A 230 10.08 -8.25 8.54
C PHE A 230 10.96 -8.57 7.33
N ALA A 231 10.36 -8.72 6.14
CA ALA A 231 11.08 -8.87 4.88
C ALA A 231 12.03 -7.70 4.62
N ALA A 232 11.56 -6.46 4.80
CA ALA A 232 12.39 -5.27 4.65
C ALA A 232 13.59 -5.25 5.61
N VAL A 233 13.42 -5.68 6.86
CA VAL A 233 14.54 -5.80 7.81
C VAL A 233 15.57 -6.81 7.32
N VAL A 234 15.13 -8.02 6.92
CA VAL A 234 16.03 -9.08 6.45
C VAL A 234 16.78 -8.68 5.17
N LEU A 235 16.10 -8.01 4.24
CA LEU A 235 16.68 -7.56 2.96
C LEU A 235 17.72 -6.45 3.11
N GLN A 236 17.69 -5.71 4.22
CA GLN A 236 18.65 -4.64 4.55
C GLN A 236 19.81 -5.09 5.44
N LEU A 237 19.92 -6.40 5.75
CA LEU A 237 21.09 -6.96 6.42
C LEU A 237 22.31 -7.01 5.47
N SER A 238 23.50 -7.24 6.04
CA SER A 238 24.69 -7.57 5.24
C SER A 238 24.45 -8.80 4.37
N GLU A 239 25.14 -8.90 3.23
CA GLU A 239 24.93 -9.96 2.24
C GLU A 239 24.96 -11.38 2.85
N GLU A 240 25.96 -11.67 3.68
CA GLU A 240 26.10 -12.95 4.39
C GLU A 240 24.90 -13.26 5.30
N LEU A 241 24.47 -12.28 6.11
CA LEU A 241 23.34 -12.47 7.03
C LEU A 241 22.02 -12.56 6.27
N ARG A 242 21.85 -11.76 5.20
CA ARG A 242 20.68 -11.78 4.34
C ARG A 242 20.49 -13.16 3.72
N GLU A 243 21.51 -13.73 3.09
CA GLU A 243 21.44 -15.09 2.52
C GLU A 243 21.15 -16.17 3.58
N LYS A 244 21.80 -16.06 4.74
CA LYS A 244 21.59 -16.96 5.87
C LYS A 244 20.14 -16.96 6.38
N TYR A 245 19.50 -15.79 6.48
CA TYR A 245 18.14 -15.70 7.00
C TYR A 245 17.09 -15.97 5.92
N LEU A 246 17.28 -15.49 4.67
CA LEU A 246 16.36 -15.78 3.56
C LEU A 246 16.21 -17.28 3.31
N SER A 247 17.32 -18.03 3.39
CA SER A 247 17.29 -19.49 3.23
C SER A 247 16.51 -20.23 4.32
N LYS A 248 16.29 -19.61 5.48
CA LYS A 248 15.58 -20.19 6.64
C LYS A 248 14.14 -19.71 6.80
N CYS A 249 13.75 -18.64 6.13
CA CYS A 249 12.41 -18.06 6.28
C CYS A 249 11.37 -18.83 5.46
N VAL A 250 10.30 -19.24 6.11
CA VAL A 250 9.17 -19.92 5.47
C VAL A 250 7.85 -19.30 5.95
N ILE A 251 7.09 -18.76 5.01
CA ILE A 251 5.72 -18.28 5.19
C ILE A 251 4.76 -19.45 4.93
N LEU A 252 3.86 -19.71 5.87
CA LEU A 252 3.00 -20.88 5.90
C LEU A 252 1.55 -20.43 5.78
N LYS A 253 0.78 -21.02 4.86
CA LYS A 253 -0.58 -20.53 4.54
C LYS A 253 -1.69 -21.30 5.28
N ASN A 254 -1.38 -22.42 5.94
CA ASN A 254 -2.38 -23.23 6.64
C ASN A 254 -1.77 -24.12 7.75
N GLN A 255 -2.65 -24.75 8.54
CA GLN A 255 -2.25 -25.61 9.66
C GLN A 255 -1.48 -26.87 9.22
N SER A 256 -1.74 -27.39 8.01
CA SER A 256 -1.06 -28.57 7.48
C SER A 256 0.42 -28.29 7.22
N SER A 257 0.72 -27.20 6.51
CA SER A 257 2.09 -26.74 6.29
C SER A 257 2.78 -26.41 7.62
N TRP A 258 2.07 -25.80 8.58
CA TRP A 258 2.60 -25.54 9.92
C TRP A 258 3.12 -26.79 10.64
N ARG A 259 2.32 -27.87 10.69
CA ARG A 259 2.74 -29.13 11.33
C ARG A 259 3.98 -29.71 10.65
N ASN A 260 4.03 -29.66 9.33
CA ASN A 260 5.14 -30.22 8.55
C ASN A 260 6.45 -29.48 8.84
N PHE A 261 6.48 -28.15 8.68
CA PHE A 261 7.70 -27.37 8.88
C PHE A 261 8.14 -27.27 10.34
N SER A 262 7.19 -27.36 11.29
CA SER A 262 7.50 -27.39 12.73
C SER A 262 8.18 -28.70 13.18
N SER A 263 8.19 -29.73 12.33
CA SER A 263 8.85 -31.02 12.59
C SER A 263 10.27 -31.12 12.01
N SER A 264 10.74 -30.05 11.37
CA SER A 264 12.08 -29.96 10.77
C SER A 264 13.17 -30.12 11.84
N GLN A 265 14.21 -30.89 11.54
CA GLN A 265 15.40 -30.97 12.40
C GLN A 265 16.28 -29.71 12.30
N ASN A 266 16.18 -28.98 11.20
CA ASN A 266 16.91 -27.73 11.02
C ASN A 266 16.10 -26.56 11.58
N SER A 267 16.77 -25.68 12.33
CA SER A 267 16.17 -24.45 12.88
C SER A 267 15.77 -23.49 11.76
N LEU A 268 14.46 -23.27 11.60
CA LEU A 268 13.85 -22.35 10.63
C LEU A 268 13.32 -21.07 11.29
N ILE A 269 12.91 -20.12 10.44
CA ILE A 269 12.09 -18.97 10.82
C ILE A 269 10.70 -19.18 10.21
N LEU A 270 9.73 -19.53 11.05
CA LEU A 270 8.37 -19.86 10.63
C LEU A 270 7.44 -18.66 10.77
N ILE A 271 6.72 -18.33 9.70
CA ILE A 271 5.84 -17.15 9.61
C ILE A 271 4.43 -17.61 9.17
N PRO A 272 3.45 -17.72 10.07
CA PRO A 272 2.11 -18.11 9.68
C PRO A 272 1.35 -16.93 9.04
N LYS A 273 0.83 -17.15 7.84
CA LYS A 273 -0.10 -16.27 7.12
C LYS A 273 -1.54 -16.82 7.21
N PHE A 274 -1.90 -17.33 8.38
CA PHE A 274 -3.22 -17.82 8.71
C PHE A 274 -3.50 -17.59 10.20
N GLY A 275 -4.68 -17.98 10.67
CA GLY A 275 -5.15 -17.73 12.03
C GLY A 275 -4.47 -18.59 13.12
N GLN A 276 -5.26 -18.95 14.13
CA GLN A 276 -4.82 -19.60 15.38
C GLN A 276 -3.89 -20.80 15.15
N LEU A 277 -2.74 -20.78 15.82
CA LEU A 277 -1.75 -21.87 15.81
C LEU A 277 -2.08 -22.91 16.87
N GLU A 278 -1.94 -24.20 16.55
CA GLU A 278 -2.11 -25.30 17.50
C GLU A 278 -1.02 -25.38 18.57
N PHE A 279 0.22 -25.03 18.22
CA PHE A 279 1.38 -25.05 19.11
C PHE A 279 2.49 -24.15 18.57
N ILE A 280 3.49 -23.86 19.41
CA ILE A 280 4.69 -23.09 19.04
C ILE A 280 5.93 -23.98 19.25
N PRO A 281 6.65 -24.37 18.17
CA PRO A 281 7.87 -25.18 18.29
C PRO A 281 9.00 -24.37 18.95
N LYS A 282 9.72 -25.01 19.89
CA LYS A 282 10.82 -24.36 20.64
C LYS A 282 12.13 -24.28 19.86
N GLU A 283 12.33 -25.17 18.90
CA GLU A 283 13.58 -25.28 18.11
C GLU A 283 13.62 -24.32 16.91
N HIS A 284 12.59 -23.48 16.75
CA HIS A 284 12.46 -22.56 15.63
C HIS A 284 12.19 -21.15 16.11
N HIS A 285 12.68 -20.18 15.34
CA HIS A 285 12.18 -18.82 15.46
C HIS A 285 10.76 -18.78 14.88
N VAL A 286 9.82 -18.23 15.64
CA VAL A 286 8.43 -18.09 15.21
C VAL A 286 8.06 -16.63 15.19
N LEU A 287 7.88 -16.07 14.00
CA LEU A 287 7.37 -14.72 13.82
C LEU A 287 5.86 -14.79 13.65
N ILE A 288 5.08 -14.22 14.58
CA ILE A 288 3.62 -14.15 14.48
C ILE A 288 3.21 -12.76 14.00
N PRO A 289 2.82 -12.59 12.72
CA PRO A 289 2.30 -11.32 12.22
C PRO A 289 0.81 -11.17 12.59
N ILE A 290 0.44 -10.03 13.18
CA ILE A 290 -0.96 -9.72 13.50
C ILE A 290 -1.34 -8.31 13.05
N GLY A 291 -2.63 -8.12 12.74
CA GLY A 291 -3.19 -6.80 12.47
C GLY A 291 -3.53 -6.03 13.76
N ARG A 292 -3.66 -4.71 13.62
CA ARG A 292 -3.91 -3.76 14.74
C ARG A 292 -5.18 -4.05 15.53
N GLY A 293 -6.16 -4.73 14.93
CA GLY A 293 -7.42 -5.12 15.58
C GLY A 293 -7.29 -6.26 16.60
N ILE A 294 -6.17 -7.01 16.60
CA ILE A 294 -5.95 -8.15 17.51
C ILE A 294 -5.20 -7.66 18.75
N PRO A 295 -5.81 -7.67 19.96
CA PRO A 295 -5.14 -7.22 21.17
C PRO A 295 -3.97 -8.15 21.54
N CYS A 296 -2.77 -7.60 21.67
CA CYS A 296 -1.60 -8.36 22.11
C CYS A 296 -0.60 -7.42 22.81
N PRO A 297 -0.64 -7.32 24.16
CA PRO A 297 0.20 -6.38 24.91
C PRO A 297 1.71 -6.59 24.73
N ASP A 298 2.13 -7.85 24.54
CA ASP A 298 3.56 -8.21 24.38
C ASP A 298 4.06 -8.10 22.93
N ALA A 299 3.21 -7.66 21.99
CA ALA A 299 3.60 -7.53 20.59
C ALA A 299 4.53 -6.32 20.39
N LEU A 300 5.48 -6.46 19.46
CA LEU A 300 6.18 -5.32 18.88
C LEU A 300 5.17 -4.55 18.01
N GLN A 301 4.59 -3.49 18.57
CA GLN A 301 3.64 -2.65 17.88
C GLN A 301 4.36 -1.68 16.94
N LEU A 302 4.10 -1.78 15.65
CA LEU A 302 4.65 -0.88 14.64
C LEU A 302 3.85 0.42 14.62
N GLU A 303 4.54 1.52 14.91
CA GLU A 303 4.00 2.86 14.73
C GLU A 303 3.87 3.21 13.25
N ARG A 304 2.98 4.15 12.94
CA ARG A 304 2.92 4.68 11.57
C ARG A 304 4.17 5.54 11.33
N PRO A 305 4.83 5.42 10.17
CA PRO A 305 6.05 6.18 9.89
C PRO A 305 5.87 7.69 10.08
N ASP A 306 6.97 8.37 10.40
CA ASP A 306 7.00 9.83 10.42
C ASP A 306 6.62 10.40 9.04
N ARG A 307 5.88 11.53 9.04
CA ARG A 307 5.40 12.13 7.79
C ARG A 307 6.55 12.55 6.88
N LYS A 308 7.59 13.19 7.42
CA LYS A 308 8.71 13.70 6.62
C LYS A 308 9.57 12.56 6.11
N ALA A 309 9.86 11.58 6.98
CA ALA A 309 10.60 10.39 6.58
C ALA A 309 9.88 9.64 5.45
N LEU A 310 8.56 9.43 5.58
CA LEU A 310 7.79 8.73 4.55
C LEU A 310 7.67 9.55 3.26
N GLN A 311 7.54 10.88 3.34
CA GLN A 311 7.54 11.75 2.16
C GLN A 311 8.87 11.65 1.40
N HIS A 312 9.99 11.68 2.11
CA HIS A 312 11.32 11.57 1.51
C HIS A 312 11.45 10.28 0.71
N VAL A 313 11.10 9.14 1.32
CA VAL A 313 11.19 7.83 0.65
C VAL A 313 10.27 7.76 -0.57
N LEU A 314 9.05 8.32 -0.50
CA LEU A 314 8.14 8.37 -1.66
C LEU A 314 8.72 9.20 -2.81
N VAL A 315 9.41 10.29 -2.51
CA VAL A 315 10.10 11.11 -3.52
C VAL A 315 11.31 10.37 -4.10
N GLU A 316 12.08 9.65 -3.28
CA GLU A 316 13.19 8.79 -3.74
C GLU A 316 12.71 7.65 -4.65
N MET A 317 11.49 7.14 -4.43
CA MET A 317 10.83 6.19 -5.32
C MET A 317 10.43 6.80 -6.68
N GLY A 318 10.63 8.10 -6.89
CA GLY A 318 10.37 8.80 -8.16
C GLY A 318 9.04 9.56 -8.21
N LEU A 319 8.31 9.70 -7.10
CA LEU A 319 7.07 10.46 -7.05
C LEU A 319 7.32 11.97 -6.89
N SER A 320 6.41 12.80 -7.40
CA SER A 320 6.43 14.24 -7.14
C SER A 320 6.18 14.53 -5.65
N HIS A 321 6.65 15.68 -5.17
CA HIS A 321 6.38 16.11 -3.78
C HIS A 321 4.87 16.22 -3.50
N ASN A 322 4.11 16.76 -4.47
CA ASN A 322 2.66 16.91 -4.37
C ASN A 322 1.96 15.54 -4.31
N ARG A 323 2.33 14.62 -5.20
CA ARG A 323 1.76 13.26 -5.22
C ARG A 323 2.08 12.52 -3.92
N ALA A 324 3.30 12.63 -3.41
CA ALA A 324 3.67 12.07 -2.11
C ALA A 324 2.81 12.67 -0.99
N ASP A 325 2.63 13.98 -0.93
CA ASP A 325 1.78 14.63 0.09
C ASP A 325 0.31 14.20 0.02
N THR A 326 -0.23 14.03 -1.19
CA THR A 326 -1.58 13.51 -1.43
C THR A 326 -1.71 12.08 -0.92
N LEU A 327 -0.80 11.19 -1.31
CA LEU A 327 -0.78 9.80 -0.85
C LEU A 327 -0.66 9.69 0.68
N LEU A 328 0.15 10.53 1.32
CA LEU A 328 0.28 10.57 2.78
C LEU A 328 -1.00 11.01 3.48
N LYS A 329 -1.72 11.98 2.89
CA LYS A 329 -3.04 12.42 3.38
C LYS A 329 -4.09 11.33 3.21
N GLU A 330 -4.19 10.74 2.03
CA GLU A 330 -5.20 9.73 1.69
C GLU A 330 -5.00 8.43 2.47
N SER A 331 -3.75 7.95 2.55
CA SER A 331 -3.41 6.77 3.33
C SER A 331 -3.42 7.01 4.84
N ARG A 332 -3.40 8.28 5.29
CA ARG A 332 -3.18 8.63 6.71
C ARG A 332 -1.95 7.95 7.30
N ARG A 333 -0.89 7.80 6.47
CA ARG A 333 0.37 7.10 6.77
C ARG A 333 0.23 5.61 7.09
N ASN A 334 -0.90 5.00 6.72
CA ASN A 334 -1.10 3.56 6.77
C ASN A 334 -0.47 2.95 5.52
N LEU A 335 0.63 2.20 5.68
CA LEU A 335 1.40 1.64 4.56
C LEU A 335 0.60 0.61 3.76
N PHE A 336 -0.35 -0.07 4.40
CA PHE A 336 -1.26 -1.00 3.74
C PHE A 336 -2.20 -0.26 2.78
N ILE A 337 -2.80 0.85 3.20
CA ILE A 337 -3.64 1.70 2.33
C ILE A 337 -2.77 2.33 1.23
N LEU A 338 -1.57 2.82 1.58
CA LEU A 338 -0.66 3.43 0.62
C LEU A 338 -0.29 2.46 -0.50
N ARG A 339 -0.01 1.19 -0.18
CA ARG A 339 0.23 0.15 -1.18
C ARG A 339 -0.97 0.01 -2.13
N HIS A 340 -2.19 -0.09 -1.60
CA HIS A 340 -3.41 -0.18 -2.42
C HIS A 340 -3.65 1.04 -3.32
N LEU A 341 -3.22 2.24 -2.89
CA LEU A 341 -3.29 3.45 -3.71
C LEU A 341 -2.26 3.44 -4.85
N LEU A 342 -1.14 2.73 -4.69
CA LEU A 342 -0.07 2.57 -5.68
C LEU A 342 -0.21 1.30 -6.54
N THR A 343 -1.15 0.40 -6.23
CA THR A 343 -1.30 -0.89 -6.92
C THR A 343 -1.63 -0.72 -8.40
N THR A 344 -0.89 -1.42 -9.26
CA THR A 344 -1.16 -1.57 -10.69
C THR A 344 -2.09 -2.76 -10.93
N ALA A 345 -2.95 -2.67 -11.96
CA ALA A 345 -3.93 -3.71 -12.30
C ALA A 345 -4.80 -4.18 -11.10
N PRO A 346 -5.58 -3.30 -10.46
CA PRO A 346 -6.44 -3.67 -9.32
C PRO A 346 -7.41 -4.81 -9.63
N GLU A 347 -7.74 -5.05 -10.90
CA GLU A 347 -8.55 -6.17 -11.38
C GLU A 347 -7.91 -7.56 -11.18
N THR A 348 -6.57 -7.68 -11.21
CA THR A 348 -5.87 -8.96 -10.97
C THR A 348 -5.62 -9.21 -9.48
N HIS A 349 -5.67 -8.16 -8.66
CA HIS A 349 -5.47 -8.20 -7.22
C HIS A 349 -6.73 -7.79 -6.46
N SER A 350 -7.91 -8.24 -6.92
CA SER A 350 -9.18 -7.92 -6.26
C SER A 350 -9.24 -8.57 -4.86
N PRO A 351 -9.40 -7.78 -3.79
CA PRO A 351 -9.50 -8.32 -2.44
C PRO A 351 -10.67 -9.28 -2.28
N ASN A 352 -10.57 -10.23 -1.34
CA ASN A 352 -11.65 -11.19 -1.09
C ASN A 352 -13.00 -10.50 -0.79
N TRP A 353 -12.97 -9.38 -0.06
CA TRP A 353 -14.16 -8.61 0.27
C TRP A 353 -14.82 -7.93 -0.94
N ALA A 354 -14.09 -7.76 -2.04
CA ALA A 354 -14.58 -7.18 -3.29
C ALA A 354 -15.17 -8.22 -4.26
N LYS A 355 -15.12 -9.52 -3.92
CA LYS A 355 -15.73 -10.57 -4.76
C LYS A 355 -17.26 -10.44 -4.80
N PRO A 356 -17.93 -10.87 -5.89
CA PRO A 356 -19.39 -10.69 -6.05
C PRO A 356 -20.24 -11.22 -4.90
N GLU A 357 -19.82 -12.32 -4.28
CA GLU A 357 -20.44 -12.97 -3.12
C GLU A 357 -20.40 -12.13 -1.83
N HIS A 358 -19.55 -11.10 -1.75
CA HIS A 358 -19.31 -10.31 -0.54
C HIS A 358 -19.51 -8.81 -0.76
N ALA A 359 -19.20 -8.30 -1.95
CA ALA A 359 -19.18 -6.87 -2.26
C ALA A 359 -20.48 -6.15 -1.89
N ARG A 360 -21.63 -6.80 -2.17
CA ARG A 360 -22.96 -6.25 -1.85
C ARG A 360 -23.19 -5.98 -0.37
N LEU A 361 -22.59 -6.77 0.51
CA LEU A 361 -22.73 -6.63 1.97
C LEU A 361 -22.00 -5.37 2.48
N LEU A 362 -21.02 -4.86 1.73
CA LEU A 362 -20.21 -3.69 2.10
C LEU A 362 -20.74 -2.38 1.54
N ILE A 363 -21.71 -2.40 0.62
CA ILE A 363 -22.27 -1.20 -0.01
C ILE A 363 -22.87 -0.22 1.01
N PRO A 364 -23.62 -0.64 2.04
CA PRO A 364 -24.16 0.31 3.03
C PRO A 364 -23.04 1.03 3.79
N ALA A 365 -22.00 0.29 4.16
CA ALA A 365 -20.82 0.85 4.81
C ALA A 365 -20.02 1.76 3.87
N LEU A 366 -19.91 1.44 2.58
CA LEU A 366 -19.29 2.31 1.58
C LEU A 366 -20.04 3.65 1.45
N LEU A 367 -21.37 3.59 1.37
CA LEU A 367 -22.23 4.77 1.16
C LEU A 367 -22.25 5.71 2.36
N ALA A 368 -22.30 5.17 3.59
CA ALA A 368 -22.15 5.98 4.80
C ALA A 368 -20.68 6.40 5.02
N GLY A 369 -19.78 5.43 4.86
CA GLY A 369 -18.33 5.48 5.01
C GLY A 369 -17.79 5.69 6.43
N ALA A 370 -18.52 6.31 7.35
CA ALA A 370 -18.27 6.21 8.80
C ALA A 370 -19.53 6.57 9.60
N TRP A 371 -19.69 6.01 10.80
CA TRP A 371 -20.79 6.34 11.71
C TRP A 371 -20.44 6.00 13.16
N ASP A 372 -21.21 6.55 14.10
CA ASP A 372 -21.09 6.27 15.53
C ASP A 372 -22.13 5.22 15.95
N ASP A 373 -21.65 4.03 16.30
CA ASP A 373 -22.44 2.92 16.82
C ASP A 373 -23.19 3.27 18.10
N ALA A 374 -22.77 4.29 18.88
CA ALA A 374 -23.50 4.69 20.07
C ALA A 374 -24.77 5.52 19.76
N LYS A 375 -24.87 6.11 18.57
CA LYS A 375 -26.00 6.95 18.18
C LYS A 375 -27.08 6.13 17.48
N GLN A 376 -28.28 6.06 18.08
CA GLN A 376 -29.40 5.30 17.51
C GLN A 376 -29.80 5.81 16.11
N GLU A 377 -29.76 7.12 15.87
CA GLU A 377 -30.11 7.69 14.57
C GLU A 377 -29.11 7.33 13.47
N ASP A 378 -27.83 7.20 13.80
CA ASP A 378 -26.84 6.67 12.86
C ASP A 378 -27.18 5.23 12.48
N ARG A 379 -27.50 4.37 13.47
CA ARG A 379 -27.90 2.98 13.23
C ARG A 379 -29.12 2.89 12.30
N ASN A 380 -30.11 3.74 12.52
CA ASN A 380 -31.32 3.81 11.70
C ASN A 380 -30.98 4.10 10.22
N ILE A 381 -30.05 5.04 9.97
CA ILE A 381 -29.60 5.36 8.60
C ILE A 381 -28.83 4.20 7.98
N ILE A 382 -27.97 3.51 8.74
CA ILE A 382 -27.26 2.33 8.24
C ILE A 382 -28.24 1.19 7.88
N SER A 383 -29.24 0.93 8.72
CA SER A 383 -30.31 -0.01 8.42
C SER A 383 -31.09 0.37 7.18
N GLN A 384 -31.41 1.67 7.03
CA GLN A 384 -32.08 2.19 5.84
C GLN A 384 -31.24 1.96 4.59
N LEU A 385 -29.93 2.28 4.61
CA LEU A 385 -29.01 2.09 3.48
C LEU A 385 -28.87 0.60 3.10
N ALA A 386 -28.86 -0.29 4.10
CA ALA A 386 -28.75 -1.74 3.91
C ALA A 386 -30.06 -2.43 3.52
N ASN A 387 -31.20 -1.80 3.82
CA ASN A 387 -32.52 -2.44 3.80
C ASN A 387 -32.53 -3.74 4.64
N LYS A 388 -31.91 -3.68 5.83
CA LYS A 388 -31.75 -4.79 6.78
C LYS A 388 -31.77 -4.25 8.21
N SER A 389 -31.94 -5.14 9.19
CA SER A 389 -31.72 -4.75 10.59
C SER A 389 -30.26 -4.37 10.82
N TYR A 390 -30.02 -3.49 11.80
CA TYR A 390 -28.66 -3.03 12.10
C TYR A 390 -27.75 -4.19 12.55
N ASP A 391 -28.29 -5.14 13.32
CA ASP A 391 -27.55 -6.30 13.82
C ASP A 391 -27.07 -7.21 12.67
N GLU A 392 -27.90 -7.39 11.63
CA GLU A 392 -27.48 -8.11 10.41
C GLU A 392 -26.33 -7.40 9.70
N VAL A 393 -26.38 -6.06 9.60
CA VAL A 393 -25.29 -5.27 9.00
C VAL A 393 -24.00 -5.42 9.82
N VAL A 394 -24.08 -5.32 11.15
CA VAL A 394 -22.92 -5.50 12.02
C VAL A 394 -22.34 -6.92 11.87
N SER A 395 -23.18 -7.94 11.79
CA SER A 395 -22.74 -9.32 11.56
C SER A 395 -22.02 -9.49 10.21
N ASP A 396 -22.58 -8.91 9.14
CA ASP A 396 -22.00 -8.93 7.79
C ASP A 396 -20.62 -8.25 7.76
N LEU A 397 -20.43 -7.18 8.53
CA LEU A 397 -19.19 -6.40 8.59
C LEU A 397 -18.13 -6.99 9.55
N ALA A 398 -18.55 -7.58 10.66
CA ALA A 398 -17.66 -8.04 11.74
C ALA A 398 -16.60 -9.04 11.25
N ARG A 399 -16.94 -9.89 10.27
CA ARG A 399 -16.01 -10.88 9.69
C ARG A 399 -14.80 -10.24 8.99
N TRP A 400 -14.93 -8.99 8.57
CA TRP A 400 -13.89 -8.26 7.82
C TRP A 400 -12.99 -7.42 8.70
N VAL A 401 -13.41 -7.09 9.93
CA VAL A 401 -12.62 -6.23 10.84
C VAL A 401 -11.26 -6.87 11.16
N ASN A 402 -11.20 -8.19 11.22
CA ASN A 402 -9.99 -8.96 11.58
C ASN A 402 -9.41 -9.76 10.41
N SER A 403 -9.82 -9.50 9.16
CA SER A 403 -9.23 -10.17 8.00
C SER A 403 -7.81 -9.65 7.70
N SER A 404 -7.04 -10.39 6.88
CA SER A 404 -5.69 -9.98 6.47
C SER A 404 -5.67 -8.68 5.65
N ASP A 405 -6.75 -8.39 4.92
CA ASP A 405 -6.99 -7.19 4.13
C ASP A 405 -8.37 -6.61 4.50
N PRO A 406 -8.49 -5.83 5.58
CA PRO A 406 -9.77 -5.29 6.01
C PRO A 406 -10.20 -4.08 5.15
N PRO A 407 -11.44 -4.02 4.63
CA PRO A 407 -12.02 -2.82 4.02
C PRO A 407 -12.59 -1.83 5.06
N ILE A 408 -12.87 -2.33 6.27
CA ILE A 408 -13.56 -1.61 7.33
C ILE A 408 -12.87 -1.88 8.66
N GLN A 409 -12.87 -0.87 9.54
CA GLN A 409 -12.38 -1.00 10.90
C GLN A 409 -13.43 -0.56 11.91
N ARG A 410 -13.30 -1.06 13.14
CA ARG A 410 -14.06 -0.60 14.31
C ARG A 410 -13.09 -0.11 15.37
N THR A 411 -13.24 1.12 15.83
CA THR A 411 -12.44 1.71 16.92
C THR A 411 -13.38 2.30 17.97
N GLY A 412 -13.45 1.66 19.14
CA GLY A 412 -14.50 1.96 20.11
C GLY A 412 -15.88 1.78 19.49
N ASN A 413 -16.68 2.84 19.49
CA ASN A 413 -18.01 2.86 18.88
C ASN A 413 -17.98 3.30 17.40
N VAL A 414 -16.84 3.67 16.83
CA VAL A 414 -16.79 4.17 15.46
C VAL A 414 -16.56 3.04 14.47
N TRP A 415 -17.49 2.90 13.53
CA TRP A 415 -17.28 2.12 12.32
C TRP A 415 -16.80 3.04 11.19
N GLN A 416 -15.79 2.61 10.43
CA GLN A 416 -15.22 3.42 9.37
C GLN A 416 -14.64 2.55 8.24
N VAL A 417 -14.95 2.92 7.00
CA VAL A 417 -14.26 2.41 5.81
C VAL A 417 -12.84 2.95 5.79
N LEU A 418 -11.86 2.05 5.69
CA LEU A 418 -10.43 2.38 5.84
C LEU A 418 -9.94 3.32 4.75
N SER A 419 -10.23 3.01 3.49
CA SER A 419 -9.92 3.87 2.34
C SER A 419 -11.12 3.95 1.40
N ARG A 420 -11.78 5.11 1.40
CA ARG A 420 -12.94 5.35 0.52
C ARG A 420 -12.60 5.20 -0.95
N GLU A 421 -11.42 5.63 -1.35
CA GLU A 421 -11.00 5.57 -2.75
C GLU A 421 -10.76 4.13 -3.21
N VAL A 422 -10.04 3.35 -2.42
CA VAL A 422 -9.81 1.92 -2.70
C VAL A 422 -11.14 1.17 -2.68
N SER A 423 -11.95 1.36 -1.64
CA SER A 423 -13.26 0.70 -1.54
C SER A 423 -14.20 1.10 -2.68
N TRP A 424 -14.23 2.37 -3.09
CA TRP A 424 -15.06 2.81 -4.23
C TRP A 424 -14.60 2.16 -5.53
N ARG A 425 -13.29 2.10 -5.78
CA ARG A 425 -12.72 1.48 -6.98
C ARG A 425 -13.15 0.02 -7.13
N HIS A 426 -13.18 -0.74 -6.03
CA HIS A 426 -13.53 -2.16 -6.04
C HIS A 426 -15.03 -2.44 -5.93
N LEU A 427 -15.80 -1.62 -5.20
CA LEU A 427 -17.20 -1.91 -4.86
C LEU A 427 -18.22 -1.15 -5.71
N SER A 428 -17.84 -0.05 -6.37
CA SER A 428 -18.80 0.79 -7.10
C SER A 428 -19.54 0.04 -8.22
N GLY A 429 -18.94 -1.01 -8.79
CA GLY A 429 -19.58 -1.88 -9.78
C GLY A 429 -20.76 -2.70 -9.23
N HIS A 430 -20.93 -2.73 -7.91
CA HIS A 430 -22.01 -3.42 -7.21
C HIS A 430 -23.08 -2.48 -6.66
N ILE A 431 -23.04 -1.19 -7.01
CA ILE A 431 -24.07 -0.20 -6.65
C ILE A 431 -25.18 -0.21 -7.71
N PHE A 432 -26.42 -0.38 -7.27
CA PHE A 432 -27.61 -0.43 -8.12
C PHE A 432 -28.52 0.79 -7.92
N PRO A 433 -29.48 1.04 -8.83
CA PRO A 433 -30.39 2.19 -8.72
C PRO A 433 -31.10 2.30 -7.37
N ASP A 434 -31.52 1.19 -6.77
CA ASP A 434 -32.17 1.20 -5.45
C ASP A 434 -31.23 1.65 -4.33
N ASP A 435 -29.93 1.35 -4.43
CA ASP A 435 -28.93 1.86 -3.46
C ASP A 435 -28.78 3.37 -3.60
N LEU A 436 -28.85 3.91 -4.82
CA LEU A 436 -28.78 5.35 -5.07
C LEU A 436 -30.01 6.08 -4.53
N GLU A 437 -31.20 5.49 -4.64
CA GLU A 437 -32.40 6.06 -4.01
C GLU A 437 -32.33 6.01 -2.49
N ARG A 438 -31.79 4.91 -1.92
CA ARG A 438 -31.53 4.84 -0.46
C ARG A 438 -30.51 5.88 -0.02
N LEU A 439 -29.42 6.06 -0.78
CA LEU A 439 -28.43 7.13 -0.55
C LEU A 439 -29.09 8.51 -0.60
N ARG A 440 -29.92 8.78 -1.63
CA ARG A 440 -30.61 10.05 -1.78
C ARG A 440 -31.48 10.35 -0.56
N THR A 441 -32.28 9.37 -0.13
CA THR A 441 -33.14 9.51 1.05
C THR A 441 -32.29 9.72 2.31
N ALA A 442 -31.26 8.91 2.53
CA ALA A 442 -30.37 9.04 3.68
C ALA A 442 -29.67 10.40 3.73
N ALA A 443 -29.13 10.87 2.60
CA ALA A 443 -28.48 12.17 2.50
C ALA A 443 -29.44 13.32 2.85
N LEU A 444 -30.68 13.30 2.37
CA LEU A 444 -31.66 14.33 2.71
C LEU A 444 -32.08 14.23 4.18
N THR A 445 -32.41 13.04 4.69
CA THR A 445 -32.78 12.84 6.11
C THR A 445 -31.71 13.34 7.07
N VAL A 446 -30.43 13.08 6.77
CA VAL A 446 -29.32 13.42 7.66
C VAL A 446 -28.88 14.85 7.49
N LEU A 447 -28.68 15.30 6.24
CA LEU A 447 -28.03 16.57 5.96
C LEU A 447 -29.00 17.74 6.03
N GLU A 448 -30.29 17.57 5.68
CA GLU A 448 -31.29 18.66 5.64
C GLU A 448 -31.69 19.18 7.04
N ILE A 449 -31.30 18.49 8.11
CA ILE A 449 -31.51 18.96 9.48
C ILE A 449 -30.69 20.22 9.74
N ASP A 450 -31.37 21.28 10.18
CA ASP A 450 -30.75 22.49 10.70
C ASP A 450 -30.19 22.20 12.10
N ASP A 451 -28.98 22.64 12.35
CA ASP A 451 -28.29 22.43 13.61
C ASP A 451 -29.03 23.18 14.74
N PRO A 452 -29.60 22.45 15.73
CA PRO A 452 -30.37 23.05 16.81
C PRO A 452 -29.56 24.07 17.63
N ARG A 453 -28.22 24.02 17.58
CA ARG A 453 -27.37 25.03 18.22
C ARG A 453 -27.70 26.45 17.78
N TYR A 454 -28.19 26.66 16.55
CA TYR A 454 -28.53 27.99 16.06
C TYR A 454 -29.85 28.55 16.61
N GLU A 455 -30.60 27.75 17.39
CA GLU A 455 -31.68 28.25 18.25
C GLU A 455 -31.15 28.90 19.54
N LEU A 456 -29.90 28.62 19.92
CA LEU A 456 -29.27 29.23 21.07
C LEU A 456 -28.69 30.63 20.75
N PRO A 457 -28.65 31.53 21.76
CA PRO A 457 -27.83 32.74 21.71
C PRO A 457 -26.36 32.39 21.42
N VAL A 458 -25.66 33.29 20.72
CA VAL A 458 -24.27 33.08 20.24
C VAL A 458 -23.35 32.59 21.36
N GLU A 459 -23.46 33.17 22.54
CA GLU A 459 -22.61 32.91 23.71
C GLU A 459 -22.85 31.53 24.32
N LYS A 460 -23.93 30.84 23.95
CA LYS A 460 -24.28 29.50 24.48
C LYS A 460 -24.03 28.37 23.49
N ARG A 461 -23.78 28.69 22.20
CA ARG A 461 -23.67 27.69 21.12
C ARG A 461 -22.52 26.70 21.33
N PHE A 462 -21.41 27.15 21.90
CA PHE A 462 -20.27 26.27 22.20
C PHE A 462 -20.60 25.15 23.19
N ALA A 463 -21.60 25.37 24.05
CA ALA A 463 -22.08 24.43 25.05
C ALA A 463 -23.41 23.78 24.64
N ALA A 464 -23.75 23.75 23.34
CA ALA A 464 -25.03 23.24 22.85
C ALA A 464 -25.36 21.82 23.35
N ALA A 465 -24.34 20.96 23.54
CA ALA A 465 -24.49 19.63 24.14
C ALA A 465 -25.03 19.66 25.58
N VAL A 466 -24.72 20.68 26.38
CA VAL A 466 -25.24 20.85 27.74
C VAL A 466 -26.73 21.24 27.73
N TYR A 467 -27.20 21.84 26.63
CA TYR A 467 -28.59 22.25 26.45
C TYR A 467 -29.41 21.27 25.61
N ASP A 468 -28.88 20.06 25.35
CA ASP A 468 -29.49 19.06 24.47
C ASP A 468 -29.80 19.58 23.05
N GLN A 469 -29.07 20.62 22.60
CA GLN A 469 -29.19 21.22 21.26
C GLN A 469 -28.14 20.64 20.31
N VAL A 470 -28.13 19.31 20.17
CA VAL A 470 -27.16 18.59 19.33
C VAL A 470 -27.84 17.96 18.12
N LEU A 471 -27.07 17.82 17.05
CA LEU A 471 -27.52 17.08 15.88
C LEU A 471 -27.79 15.60 16.25
N PRO A 472 -28.91 15.03 15.78
CA PRO A 472 -29.27 13.63 16.06
C PRO A 472 -28.24 12.65 15.49
N HIS A 473 -27.71 12.95 14.30
CA HIS A 473 -26.71 12.14 13.61
C HIS A 473 -25.29 12.56 13.99
N SER A 474 -24.32 11.66 13.85
CA SER A 474 -22.90 12.01 14.06
C SER A 474 -22.33 12.83 12.90
N ASP A 475 -21.31 13.63 13.19
CA ASP A 475 -20.54 14.32 12.15
C ASP A 475 -19.81 13.33 11.23
N LEU A 476 -19.47 12.14 11.73
CA LEU A 476 -18.87 11.06 10.95
C LEU A 476 -19.80 10.64 9.80
N LEU A 477 -21.08 10.42 10.10
CA LEU A 477 -22.09 10.05 9.11
C LEU A 477 -22.42 11.22 8.17
N ARG A 478 -22.55 12.44 8.71
CA ARG A 478 -22.81 13.65 7.91
C ARG A 478 -21.71 13.91 6.87
N GLN A 479 -20.45 13.97 7.32
CA GLN A 479 -19.29 14.10 6.43
C GLN A 479 -19.23 12.91 5.48
N GLY A 480 -19.62 11.74 5.95
CA GLY A 480 -19.52 10.54 5.18
C GLY A 480 -20.47 10.50 3.99
N LEU A 481 -21.73 10.87 4.18
CA LEU A 481 -22.71 10.99 3.09
C LEU A 481 -22.29 12.09 2.11
N ALA A 482 -21.83 13.25 2.60
CA ALA A 482 -21.37 14.34 1.75
C ALA A 482 -20.18 13.91 0.86
N ASN A 483 -19.20 13.20 1.42
CA ASN A 483 -18.07 12.67 0.67
C ASN A 483 -18.53 11.64 -0.38
N THR A 484 -19.50 10.78 -0.07
CA THR A 484 -20.04 9.82 -1.03
C THR A 484 -20.70 10.51 -2.22
N LEU A 485 -21.45 11.60 -1.99
CA LEU A 485 -22.02 12.42 -3.07
C LEU A 485 -20.93 13.02 -3.96
N ALA A 486 -19.86 13.55 -3.36
CA ALA A 486 -18.73 14.13 -4.10
C ALA A 486 -17.99 13.07 -4.93
N ILE A 487 -17.72 11.90 -4.36
CA ILE A 487 -17.11 10.77 -5.08
C ILE A 487 -17.99 10.33 -6.24
N LEU A 488 -19.30 10.18 -6.02
CA LEU A 488 -20.27 9.78 -7.05
C LEU A 488 -20.31 10.79 -8.21
N ALA A 489 -20.32 12.09 -7.91
CA ALA A 489 -20.32 13.14 -8.93
C ALA A 489 -18.98 13.32 -9.65
N ALA A 490 -17.86 12.91 -9.04
CA ALA A 490 -16.53 13.00 -9.63
C ALA A 490 -16.18 11.76 -10.47
N ARG A 491 -16.48 10.55 -9.98
CA ARG A 491 -16.04 9.27 -10.56
C ARG A 491 -17.15 8.51 -11.28
N GLY A 492 -18.42 8.75 -10.97
CA GLY A 492 -19.54 7.96 -11.47
C GLY A 492 -19.52 6.50 -11.02
N LEU A 493 -20.29 5.65 -11.71
CA LEU A 493 -20.33 4.19 -11.52
C LEU A 493 -19.70 3.46 -12.74
N PRO A 494 -19.09 2.27 -12.55
CA PRO A 494 -18.48 1.49 -13.63
C PRO A 494 -19.48 1.03 -14.71
N ARG A 495 -18.97 0.62 -15.88
CA ARG A 495 -19.79 0.09 -16.98
C ARG A 495 -20.41 -1.26 -16.60
N VAL A 496 -21.73 -1.38 -16.67
CA VAL A 496 -22.39 -2.69 -16.81
C VAL A 496 -22.29 -3.13 -18.26
N THR A 497 -21.82 -4.35 -18.51
CA THR A 497 -21.45 -4.92 -19.83
C THR A 497 -22.60 -5.09 -20.83
N GLN A 498 -23.83 -4.69 -20.49
CA GLN A 498 -25.02 -4.84 -21.34
C GLN A 498 -25.71 -3.52 -21.72
N ASP A 499 -25.19 -2.37 -21.33
CA ASP A 499 -25.89 -1.10 -21.51
C ASP A 499 -25.18 -0.20 -22.54
N VAL A 500 -25.89 0.15 -23.63
CA VAL A 500 -25.43 0.76 -24.90
C VAL A 500 -25.08 2.25 -24.76
N ARG A 501 -25.29 2.85 -23.58
CA ARG A 501 -25.05 4.28 -23.33
C ARG A 501 -23.56 4.64 -23.27
N SER A 502 -23.20 5.82 -23.78
CA SER A 502 -21.82 6.32 -23.72
C SER A 502 -21.42 6.65 -22.26
N PRO A 503 -20.12 6.52 -21.90
CA PRO A 503 -19.63 6.81 -20.54
C PRO A 503 -20.00 8.20 -20.03
N GLN A 504 -19.92 9.21 -20.91
CA GLN A 504 -20.23 10.60 -20.58
C GLN A 504 -21.69 10.76 -20.13
N SER A 505 -22.63 10.13 -20.84
CA SER A 505 -24.07 10.24 -20.55
C SER A 505 -24.50 9.67 -19.19
N ARG A 506 -23.74 8.74 -18.60
CA ARG A 506 -24.01 8.17 -17.27
C ARG A 506 -23.41 8.99 -16.13
N VAL A 507 -22.20 9.51 -16.33
CA VAL A 507 -21.62 10.48 -15.38
C VAL A 507 -22.53 11.69 -15.30
N ASP A 508 -23.10 12.12 -16.42
CA ASP A 508 -24.07 13.20 -16.48
C ASP A 508 -25.38 12.86 -15.73
N ASP A 509 -25.88 11.61 -15.75
CA ASP A 509 -27.04 11.16 -14.96
C ASP A 509 -26.75 11.17 -13.45
N GLN A 510 -25.61 10.62 -13.02
CA GLN A 510 -25.22 10.62 -11.61
C GLN A 510 -24.94 12.03 -11.10
N LYS A 511 -24.30 12.86 -11.91
CA LYS A 511 -24.13 14.28 -11.63
C LYS A 511 -25.48 14.97 -11.46
N SER A 512 -26.43 14.74 -12.36
CA SER A 512 -27.78 15.33 -12.27
C SER A 512 -28.49 14.94 -10.96
N ARG A 513 -28.38 13.68 -10.54
CA ARG A 513 -28.90 13.20 -9.25
C ARG A 513 -28.26 13.91 -8.05
N VAL A 514 -26.94 14.06 -8.06
CA VAL A 514 -26.21 14.78 -7.00
C VAL A 514 -26.55 16.27 -7.02
N ASP A 515 -26.65 16.88 -8.20
CA ASP A 515 -27.08 18.27 -8.40
C ASP A 515 -28.46 18.50 -7.79
N GLU A 516 -29.42 17.59 -7.97
CA GLU A 516 -30.75 17.66 -7.33
C GLU A 516 -30.69 17.59 -5.80
N ILE A 517 -29.85 16.72 -5.23
CA ILE A 517 -29.67 16.61 -3.77
C ILE A 517 -29.08 17.90 -3.23
N VAL A 518 -27.96 18.37 -3.79
CA VAL A 518 -27.31 19.60 -3.35
C VAL A 518 -28.23 20.80 -3.52
N HIS A 519 -29.00 20.85 -4.62
CA HIS A 519 -29.99 21.88 -4.84
C HIS A 519 -31.06 21.88 -3.73
N LYS A 520 -31.57 20.71 -3.32
CA LYS A 520 -32.51 20.59 -2.19
C LYS A 520 -31.87 21.02 -0.87
N LEU A 521 -30.65 20.60 -0.58
CA LEU A 521 -29.94 20.96 0.65
C LEU A 521 -29.68 22.46 0.79
N LEU A 522 -29.49 23.16 -0.34
CA LEU A 522 -29.22 24.60 -0.40
C LEU A 522 -30.45 25.44 -0.79
N ARG A 523 -31.61 24.80 -1.04
CA ARG A 523 -32.88 25.45 -1.45
C ARG A 523 -33.49 26.34 -0.37
N GLY A 524 -33.07 26.19 0.89
CA GLY A 524 -33.42 27.09 2.00
C GLY A 524 -32.69 28.44 1.93
N HIS A 525 -32.55 29.04 0.74
CA HIS A 525 -31.67 30.21 0.49
C HIS A 525 -32.01 31.44 1.35
N SER A 526 -33.23 31.50 1.91
CA SER A 526 -33.69 32.57 2.80
C SER A 526 -33.33 32.36 4.28
N ASN A 527 -32.91 31.15 4.67
CA ASN A 527 -32.56 30.81 6.05
C ASN A 527 -31.04 30.65 6.19
N TRP A 528 -30.39 31.59 6.87
CA TRP A 528 -28.96 31.51 7.15
C TRP A 528 -28.57 30.29 8.01
N LYS A 529 -29.49 29.79 8.86
CA LYS A 529 -29.23 28.62 9.71
C LYS A 529 -28.96 27.39 8.87
N ARG A 530 -29.65 27.23 7.74
CA ARG A 530 -29.43 26.15 6.77
C ARG A 530 -27.98 26.11 6.29
N TRP A 531 -27.46 27.25 5.83
CA TRP A 531 -26.07 27.39 5.39
C TRP A 531 -25.08 27.14 6.52
N ALA A 532 -25.37 27.68 7.71
CA ALA A 532 -24.53 27.53 8.88
C ALA A 532 -24.48 26.07 9.37
N SER A 533 -25.55 25.30 9.18
CA SER A 533 -25.67 23.89 9.62
C SER A 533 -24.89 22.91 8.75
N VAL A 534 -24.54 23.32 7.53
CA VAL A 534 -23.68 22.55 6.62
C VAL A 534 -22.38 23.26 6.30
N ALA A 535 -21.99 24.28 7.08
CA ALA A 535 -20.79 25.07 6.86
C ALA A 535 -19.54 24.20 6.62
N ASP A 536 -19.30 23.23 7.50
CA ASP A 536 -18.16 22.30 7.41
C ASP A 536 -18.26 21.31 6.22
N LEU A 537 -19.44 21.20 5.60
CA LEU A 537 -19.69 20.36 4.44
C LEU A 537 -19.71 21.16 3.13
N LEU A 538 -19.77 22.50 3.18
CA LEU A 538 -19.85 23.35 1.99
C LEU A 538 -18.73 23.08 0.99
N PRO A 539 -17.44 22.88 1.39
CA PRO A 539 -16.39 22.55 0.43
C PRO A 539 -16.67 21.25 -0.34
N THR A 540 -17.13 20.21 0.36
CA THR A 540 -17.45 18.92 -0.25
C THR A 540 -18.71 18.99 -1.13
N LEU A 541 -19.73 19.74 -0.71
CA LEU A 541 -20.95 19.93 -1.51
C LEU A 541 -20.69 20.79 -2.75
N ALA A 542 -19.82 21.81 -2.64
CA ALA A 542 -19.37 22.62 -3.75
C ALA A 542 -18.59 21.78 -4.76
N GLU A 543 -17.69 20.92 -4.30
CA GLU A 543 -16.98 19.98 -5.17
C GLU A 543 -17.93 18.98 -5.84
N ALA A 544 -18.95 18.51 -5.12
CA ALA A 544 -19.94 17.59 -5.65
C ALA A 544 -20.76 18.21 -6.79
N ALA A 545 -21.35 19.40 -6.56
CA ALA A 545 -22.25 20.08 -7.49
C ALA A 545 -21.88 21.58 -7.68
N PRO A 546 -20.80 21.90 -8.42
CA PRO A 546 -20.25 23.25 -8.48
C PRO A 546 -21.20 24.32 -9.03
N ASP A 547 -21.87 23.99 -10.13
CA ASP A 547 -22.78 24.91 -10.80
C ASP A 547 -24.01 25.23 -9.92
N VAL A 548 -24.56 24.21 -9.26
CA VAL A 548 -25.69 24.34 -8.32
C VAL A 548 -25.28 25.16 -7.10
N PHE A 549 -24.12 24.84 -6.51
CA PHE A 549 -23.59 25.55 -5.36
C PHE A 549 -23.39 27.04 -5.64
N LEU A 550 -22.67 27.39 -6.72
CA LEU A 550 -22.42 28.80 -7.08
C LEU A 550 -23.73 29.53 -7.35
N SER A 551 -24.69 28.89 -8.03
CA SER A 551 -26.00 29.50 -8.28
C SER A 551 -26.77 29.74 -6.98
N ALA A 552 -26.69 28.83 -6.02
CA ALA A 552 -27.29 29.00 -4.69
C ALA A 552 -26.64 30.15 -3.90
N VAL A 553 -25.31 30.28 -3.95
CA VAL A 553 -24.58 31.41 -3.32
C VAL A 553 -24.96 32.73 -3.99
N GLU A 554 -24.96 32.80 -5.32
CA GLU A 554 -25.34 34.00 -6.08
C GLU A 554 -26.77 34.44 -5.77
N VAL A 555 -27.71 33.50 -5.61
CA VAL A 555 -29.09 33.77 -5.17
C VAL A 555 -29.12 34.23 -3.70
N GLY A 556 -28.39 33.56 -2.81
CA GLY A 556 -28.27 33.91 -1.40
C GLY A 556 -27.60 35.27 -1.13
N LEU A 557 -26.92 35.83 -2.14
CA LEU A 557 -26.33 37.17 -2.14
C LEU A 557 -27.24 38.26 -2.72
N LYS A 558 -28.47 37.95 -3.13
CA LYS A 558 -29.43 38.95 -3.63
C LYS A 558 -30.16 39.66 -2.48
N GLY A 559 -30.63 40.88 -2.75
CA GLY A 559 -31.36 41.71 -1.78
C GLY A 559 -30.47 42.54 -0.87
N ASP A 560 -31.09 43.42 -0.08
CA ASP A 560 -30.40 44.38 0.78
C ASP A 560 -29.87 43.78 2.09
N GLN A 561 -30.44 42.65 2.53
CA GLN A 561 -29.96 41.86 3.68
C GLN A 561 -29.73 40.40 3.29
N PRO A 562 -28.62 40.09 2.60
CA PRO A 562 -28.35 38.73 2.15
C PRO A 562 -28.24 37.73 3.32
N PRO A 563 -28.99 36.61 3.31
CA PRO A 563 -28.92 35.59 4.35
C PRO A 563 -27.51 35.03 4.57
N VAL A 564 -26.73 34.92 3.49
CA VAL A 564 -25.34 34.42 3.54
C VAL A 564 -24.42 35.32 4.39
N LEU A 565 -24.71 36.62 4.52
CA LEU A 565 -23.89 37.50 5.36
C LEU A 565 -24.01 37.18 6.85
N ARG A 566 -25.09 36.55 7.30
CA ARG A 566 -25.20 36.12 8.70
C ARG A 566 -24.22 35.01 9.08
N LEU A 567 -23.59 34.35 8.11
CA LEU A 567 -22.50 33.41 8.36
C LEU A 567 -21.23 34.10 8.87
N PHE A 568 -21.09 35.41 8.66
CA PHE A 568 -19.93 36.21 9.10
C PHE A 568 -20.05 36.68 10.55
N LEU A 569 -21.14 36.35 11.24
CA LEU A 569 -21.23 36.53 12.68
C LEU A 569 -20.19 35.63 13.35
N GLU A 570 -19.19 36.23 13.98
CA GLU A 570 -18.13 35.51 14.69
C GLU A 570 -18.62 35.07 16.08
N GLU A 571 -18.41 33.80 16.40
CA GLU A 571 -18.76 33.21 17.69
C GLU A 571 -17.47 33.08 18.51
N GLU A 572 -16.98 34.16 19.12
CA GLU A 572 -15.71 34.11 19.87
C GLU A 572 -15.77 33.17 21.08
N PRO A 573 -14.71 32.37 21.37
CA PRO A 573 -13.49 32.10 20.59
C PRO A 573 -13.57 30.96 19.54
N TRP A 574 -14.78 30.48 19.21
CA TRP A 574 -15.05 29.19 18.56
C TRP A 574 -15.12 29.22 17.02
N GLY A 575 -14.91 30.39 16.41
CA GLY A 575 -14.82 30.55 14.96
C GLY A 575 -16.09 31.11 14.34
N SER A 576 -16.30 30.84 13.05
CA SER A 576 -17.46 31.39 12.32
C SER A 576 -17.83 30.53 11.12
N PRO A 577 -19.12 30.29 10.84
CA PRO A 577 -19.57 29.46 9.72
C PRO A 577 -19.12 29.90 8.33
N HIS A 578 -18.74 31.18 8.14
CA HIS A 578 -18.30 31.68 6.84
C HIS A 578 -17.02 31.01 6.32
N THR A 579 -16.17 30.44 7.19
CA THR A 579 -14.91 29.79 6.77
C THR A 579 -15.17 28.64 5.80
N GLY A 580 -16.23 27.85 6.04
CA GLY A 580 -16.64 26.77 5.14
C GLY A 580 -17.07 27.28 3.76
N LEU A 581 -17.74 28.43 3.68
CA LEU A 581 -18.11 29.08 2.41
C LEU A 581 -16.86 29.55 1.66
N LEU A 582 -15.91 30.18 2.35
CA LEU A 582 -14.66 30.66 1.73
C LEU A 582 -13.81 29.50 1.21
N TRP A 583 -13.65 28.43 2.00
CA TRP A 583 -12.96 27.22 1.56
C TRP A 583 -13.65 26.55 0.36
N ALA A 584 -14.97 26.57 0.30
CA ALA A 584 -15.70 26.08 -0.86
C ALA A 584 -15.41 26.90 -2.14
N LEU A 585 -15.34 28.23 -2.01
CA LEU A 585 -15.01 29.13 -3.12
C LEU A 585 -13.55 28.97 -3.57
N GLU A 586 -12.61 28.90 -2.63
CA GLU A 586 -11.21 28.59 -2.88
C GLU A 586 -11.04 27.26 -3.62
N LEU A 587 -11.73 26.20 -3.19
CA LEU A 587 -11.73 24.90 -3.85
C LEU A 587 -12.19 25.01 -5.31
N LEU A 588 -13.28 25.74 -5.56
CA LEU A 588 -13.81 25.90 -6.92
C LEU A 588 -12.90 26.75 -7.82
N ALA A 589 -12.07 27.65 -7.26
CA ALA A 589 -11.15 28.48 -8.01
C ALA A 589 -10.06 27.69 -8.76
N TRP A 590 -9.75 26.47 -8.30
CA TRP A 590 -8.82 25.56 -8.97
C TRP A 590 -9.30 25.14 -10.36
N ASN A 591 -10.61 25.16 -10.63
CA ASN A 591 -11.15 24.89 -11.95
C ASN A 591 -11.44 26.18 -12.73
N LEU A 592 -10.77 26.33 -13.89
CA LEU A 592 -10.88 27.50 -14.75
C LEU A 592 -12.31 27.83 -15.20
N LYS A 593 -13.18 26.82 -15.34
CA LYS A 593 -14.59 27.01 -15.66
C LYS A 593 -15.30 27.86 -14.61
N TYR A 594 -14.91 27.75 -13.34
CA TYR A 594 -15.59 28.40 -12.21
C TYR A 594 -14.86 29.64 -11.69
N LEU A 595 -13.56 29.79 -11.98
CA LEU A 595 -12.71 30.88 -11.49
C LEU A 595 -13.37 32.26 -11.64
N GLY A 596 -13.91 32.59 -12.81
CA GLY A 596 -14.56 33.89 -13.04
C GLY A 596 -15.78 34.14 -12.16
N ARG A 597 -16.64 33.12 -11.96
CA ARG A 597 -17.81 33.22 -11.08
C ARG A 597 -17.39 33.35 -9.61
N VAL A 598 -16.42 32.53 -9.19
CA VAL A 598 -15.86 32.57 -7.83
C VAL A 598 -15.32 33.95 -7.49
N VAL A 599 -14.54 34.55 -8.40
CA VAL A 599 -13.95 35.89 -8.19
C VAL A 599 -15.01 36.96 -8.03
N LEU A 600 -16.07 36.95 -8.83
CA LEU A 600 -17.18 37.90 -8.68
C LEU A 600 -17.94 37.70 -7.36
N VAL A 601 -18.12 36.45 -6.93
CA VAL A 601 -18.74 36.13 -5.64
C VAL A 601 -17.86 36.63 -4.48
N LEU A 602 -16.56 36.34 -4.48
CA LEU A 602 -15.62 36.81 -3.47
C LEU A 602 -15.53 38.33 -3.41
N ALA A 603 -15.54 39.01 -4.55
CA ALA A 603 -15.52 40.46 -4.60
C ALA A 603 -16.79 41.07 -4.00
N LYS A 604 -17.96 40.52 -4.35
CA LYS A 604 -19.22 40.96 -3.77
C LYS A 604 -19.28 40.69 -2.26
N LEU A 605 -18.79 39.54 -1.80
CA LEU A 605 -18.65 39.24 -0.38
C LEU A 605 -17.69 40.22 0.32
N SER A 606 -16.57 40.57 -0.31
CA SER A 606 -15.60 41.53 0.24
C SER A 606 -16.22 42.90 0.45
N ARG A 607 -17.02 43.37 -0.51
CA ARG A 607 -17.74 44.65 -0.40
C ARG A 607 -18.79 44.66 0.71
N LEU A 608 -19.36 43.49 1.02
CA LEU A 608 -20.41 43.33 2.03
C LEU A 608 -19.88 42.85 3.39
N ASP A 609 -18.58 42.64 3.50
CA ASP A 609 -17.95 42.01 4.67
C ASP A 609 -18.09 42.92 5.91
N PRO A 610 -18.75 42.47 7.00
CA PRO A 610 -18.92 43.30 8.21
C PRO A 610 -17.64 43.50 9.03
N GLY A 611 -16.51 42.91 8.63
CA GLY A 611 -15.28 42.87 9.42
C GLY A 611 -15.34 41.88 10.59
N GLY A 612 -14.20 41.66 11.25
CA GLY A 612 -14.04 40.64 12.29
C GLY A 612 -12.57 40.38 12.61
N LYS A 613 -12.30 39.47 13.53
CA LYS A 613 -10.93 39.13 13.96
C LYS A 613 -10.35 37.93 13.21
N LEU A 614 -11.19 37.11 12.57
CA LEU A 614 -10.68 35.98 11.79
C LEU A 614 -9.92 36.47 10.57
N VAL A 615 -8.77 35.86 10.35
CA VAL A 615 -7.90 36.13 9.21
C VAL A 615 -8.54 35.70 7.88
N ASN A 616 -9.32 34.63 7.89
CA ASN A 616 -9.96 34.05 6.71
C ASN A 616 -11.17 34.91 6.29
N ARG A 617 -10.94 35.93 5.45
CA ARG A 617 -11.97 36.86 4.95
C ARG A 617 -11.99 36.84 3.41
N PRO A 618 -13.10 37.26 2.78
CA PRO A 618 -13.30 37.08 1.33
C PRO A 618 -12.21 37.76 0.49
N PHE A 619 -11.79 38.96 0.88
CA PHE A 619 -10.75 39.70 0.18
C PHE A 619 -9.39 39.02 0.27
N ARG A 620 -9.10 38.35 1.40
CA ARG A 620 -7.86 37.59 1.56
C ARG A 620 -7.82 36.39 0.62
N SER A 621 -8.90 35.61 0.54
CA SER A 621 -9.00 34.51 -0.44
C SER A 621 -8.81 35.02 -1.88
N LEU A 622 -9.34 36.20 -2.20
CA LEU A 622 -9.15 36.84 -3.51
C LEU A 622 -7.67 37.20 -3.77
N CYS A 623 -6.95 37.78 -2.80
CA CYS A 623 -5.51 38.03 -2.94
C CYS A 623 -4.74 36.71 -3.14
N GLU A 624 -4.98 35.69 -2.30
CA GLU A 624 -4.28 34.40 -2.35
C GLU A 624 -4.44 33.67 -3.70
N ILE A 625 -5.63 33.74 -4.32
CA ILE A 625 -5.90 33.20 -5.66
C ILE A 625 -5.04 33.88 -6.74
N PHE A 626 -4.82 35.19 -6.61
CA PHE A 626 -4.13 36.03 -7.61
C PHE A 626 -2.66 36.34 -7.30
N LEU A 627 -2.08 35.80 -6.23
CA LEU A 627 -0.64 35.96 -5.96
C LEU A 627 0.22 35.43 -7.12
N CYS A 628 1.06 36.30 -7.67
CA CYS A 628 1.85 36.03 -8.87
C CYS A 628 3.08 35.16 -8.58
N TRP A 629 3.61 35.27 -7.36
CA TRP A 629 4.80 34.55 -6.90
C TRP A 629 4.47 33.22 -6.20
N TYR A 630 3.19 32.98 -5.89
CA TYR A 630 2.68 31.71 -5.35
C TYR A 630 1.32 31.37 -5.98
N PRO A 631 1.30 30.89 -7.24
CA PRO A 631 0.04 30.66 -7.94
C PRO A 631 -0.71 29.48 -7.31
N GLN A 632 -1.96 29.73 -6.90
CA GLN A 632 -2.81 28.75 -6.23
C GLN A 632 -4.02 28.31 -7.07
N THR A 633 -3.84 28.32 -8.40
CA THR A 633 -4.82 27.86 -9.39
C THR A 633 -4.08 27.34 -10.62
N LEU A 634 -4.76 26.60 -11.49
CA LEU A 634 -4.22 26.18 -12.79
C LEU A 634 -4.30 27.27 -13.89
N ALA A 635 -4.65 28.52 -13.53
CA ALA A 635 -4.87 29.59 -14.49
C ALA A 635 -3.55 30.16 -15.01
N THR A 636 -3.45 30.32 -16.34
CA THR A 636 -2.32 31.03 -16.94
C THR A 636 -2.36 32.52 -16.61
N THR A 637 -1.23 33.21 -16.78
CA THR A 637 -1.18 34.68 -16.58
C THR A 637 -2.23 35.41 -17.41
N GLU A 638 -2.42 35.03 -18.68
CA GLU A 638 -3.41 35.64 -19.57
C GLU A 638 -4.84 35.43 -19.07
N GLN A 639 -5.16 34.22 -18.59
CA GLN A 639 -6.48 33.92 -18.04
C GLN A 639 -6.74 34.70 -16.75
N ARG A 640 -5.72 34.86 -15.90
CA ARG A 640 -5.81 35.66 -14.67
C ARG A 640 -6.11 37.12 -14.99
N LEU A 641 -5.39 37.70 -15.95
CA LEU A 641 -5.63 39.08 -16.41
C LEU A 641 -7.05 39.25 -16.97
N GLN A 642 -7.56 38.30 -17.76
CA GLN A 642 -8.95 38.35 -18.26
C GLN A 642 -10.00 38.35 -17.13
N VAL A 643 -9.74 37.60 -16.06
CA VAL A 643 -10.64 37.59 -14.89
C VAL A 643 -10.54 38.92 -14.13
N ILE A 644 -9.35 39.50 -13.99
CA ILE A 644 -9.16 40.84 -13.41
C ILE A 644 -9.86 41.92 -14.24
N ASP A 645 -9.76 41.88 -15.58
CA ASP A 645 -10.48 42.80 -16.48
C ASP A 645 -11.99 42.71 -16.32
N THR A 646 -12.50 41.52 -16.02
CA THR A 646 -13.91 41.31 -15.71
C THR A 646 -14.27 41.89 -14.34
N LEU A 647 -13.39 41.72 -13.35
CA LEU A 647 -13.56 42.28 -12.01
C LEU A 647 -13.54 43.82 -12.03
N LEU A 648 -12.61 44.44 -12.76
CA LEU A 648 -12.52 45.90 -12.96
C LEU A 648 -13.82 46.48 -13.53
N ARG A 649 -14.52 45.76 -14.40
CA ARG A 649 -15.80 46.19 -14.98
C ARG A 649 -17.00 46.00 -14.06
N ARG A 650 -16.95 45.04 -13.11
CA ARG A 650 -18.10 44.62 -12.30
C ARG A 650 -18.06 45.12 -10.85
N GLU A 651 -16.88 45.13 -10.23
CA GLU A 651 -16.64 45.55 -8.84
C GLU A 651 -15.33 46.38 -8.79
N PRO A 652 -15.31 47.59 -9.39
CA PRO A 652 -14.07 48.36 -9.65
C PRO A 652 -13.27 48.73 -8.39
N GLN A 653 -13.95 49.01 -7.27
CA GLN A 653 -13.28 49.34 -6.01
C GLN A 653 -12.49 48.14 -5.48
N ILE A 654 -13.10 46.96 -5.42
CA ILE A 654 -12.44 45.73 -4.97
C ILE A 654 -11.32 45.33 -5.93
N ALA A 655 -11.51 45.55 -7.24
CA ALA A 655 -10.47 45.31 -8.24
C ALA A 655 -9.23 46.18 -8.00
N TRP A 656 -9.42 47.47 -7.69
CA TRP A 656 -8.33 48.38 -7.37
C TRP A 656 -7.58 47.96 -6.10
N GLU A 657 -8.31 47.63 -5.04
CA GLU A 657 -7.74 47.12 -3.79
C GLU A 657 -6.93 45.84 -4.04
N LEU A 658 -7.45 44.92 -4.85
CA LEU A 658 -6.74 43.69 -5.26
C LEU A 658 -5.43 44.02 -5.99
N LEU A 659 -5.45 44.92 -6.98
CA LEU A 659 -4.24 45.31 -7.70
C LEU A 659 -3.18 45.91 -6.77
N CYS A 660 -3.59 46.71 -5.78
CA CYS A 660 -2.68 47.19 -4.75
C CYS A 660 -2.12 46.06 -3.87
N CYS A 661 -2.96 45.07 -3.50
CA CYS A 661 -2.57 43.89 -2.72
C CYS A 661 -1.52 43.02 -3.44
N LEU A 662 -1.55 43.00 -4.78
CA LEU A 662 -0.64 42.19 -5.59
C LEU A 662 0.73 42.83 -5.83
N LEU A 663 0.91 44.10 -5.43
CA LEU A 663 2.20 44.77 -5.55
C LEU A 663 3.28 44.06 -4.71
N PRO A 664 4.54 43.97 -5.18
CA PRO A 664 5.59 43.28 -4.44
C PRO A 664 5.85 43.92 -3.07
N GLU A 665 5.79 43.10 -2.02
CA GLU A 665 6.12 43.50 -0.65
C GLU A 665 7.25 42.60 -0.11
N THR A 666 8.25 43.22 0.53
CA THR A 666 9.39 42.47 1.07
C THR A 666 8.97 41.72 2.33
N GLY A 667 9.18 40.40 2.35
CA GLY A 667 8.82 39.57 3.51
C GLY A 667 7.35 39.16 3.60
N ALA A 668 6.59 39.29 2.51
CA ALA A 668 5.20 38.83 2.44
C ALA A 668 5.06 37.34 2.76
N ILE A 669 4.00 36.99 3.49
CA ILE A 669 3.66 35.60 3.87
C ILE A 669 2.32 35.25 3.22
N SER A 670 2.25 34.08 2.60
CA SER A 670 1.04 33.52 1.99
C SER A 670 0.69 32.18 2.63
N PHE A 671 -0.58 31.80 2.57
CA PHE A 671 -1.08 30.53 3.05
C PHE A 671 -1.75 29.75 1.91
N PRO A 672 -1.64 28.40 1.91
CA PRO A 672 -2.29 27.58 0.90
C PRO A 672 -3.81 27.71 0.98
N THR A 673 -4.45 27.94 -0.16
CA THR A 673 -5.91 27.92 -0.35
C THR A 673 -6.45 26.49 -0.26
N HIS A 674 -7.73 26.36 0.04
CA HIS A 674 -8.38 25.05 0.09
C HIS A 674 -8.35 24.35 -1.29
N LYS A 675 -7.86 23.12 -1.33
CA LYS A 675 -7.71 22.32 -2.56
C LYS A 675 -8.88 21.36 -2.77
N PRO A 676 -9.19 20.97 -4.01
CA PRO A 676 -10.11 19.85 -4.31
C PRO A 676 -9.60 18.55 -3.68
N ARG A 677 -10.51 17.61 -3.44
CA ARG A 677 -10.19 16.30 -2.85
C ARG A 677 -10.57 15.15 -3.75
N TRP A 678 -11.69 15.26 -4.45
CA TRP A 678 -12.29 14.17 -5.22
C TRP A 678 -12.19 14.39 -6.72
N ARG A 679 -11.96 15.62 -7.17
CA ARG A 679 -11.79 15.99 -8.58
C ARG A 679 -10.35 16.38 -8.88
N ASP A 680 -9.87 15.98 -10.05
CA ASP A 680 -8.49 16.24 -10.52
C ASP A 680 -8.32 17.68 -11.05
N TRP A 681 -8.58 18.69 -10.20
CA TRP A 681 -8.43 20.11 -10.57
C TRP A 681 -7.14 20.75 -10.06
N ASP A 682 -6.34 20.02 -9.28
CA ASP A 682 -5.05 20.45 -8.75
C ASP A 682 -3.91 19.52 -9.19
N VAL A 683 -4.01 18.96 -10.41
CA VAL A 683 -3.00 18.09 -11.02
C VAL A 683 -1.58 18.63 -10.86
N ASP A 684 -0.60 17.71 -10.82
CA ASP A 684 0.85 17.85 -10.57
C ASP A 684 1.63 18.91 -11.38
N TYR A 685 0.96 19.89 -11.97
CA TYR A 685 1.57 21.09 -12.49
C TYR A 685 2.06 21.99 -11.35
N THR A 686 3.38 22.11 -11.22
CA THR A 686 3.98 23.17 -10.41
C THR A 686 4.15 24.39 -11.31
N PRO A 687 3.41 25.49 -11.10
CA PRO A 687 3.55 26.69 -11.91
C PRO A 687 5.00 27.19 -11.87
N GLN A 688 5.65 27.28 -13.04
CA GLN A 688 6.99 27.86 -13.11
C GLN A 688 6.89 29.37 -12.94
N VAL A 689 7.17 29.85 -11.73
CA VAL A 689 7.28 31.28 -11.43
C VAL A 689 8.60 31.78 -12.00
N THR A 690 8.53 32.61 -13.04
CA THR A 690 9.69 33.26 -13.65
C THR A 690 9.71 34.75 -13.34
N ARG A 691 10.88 35.39 -13.41
CA ARG A 691 10.96 36.87 -13.32
C ARG A 691 10.11 37.56 -14.39
N ILE A 692 9.98 36.94 -15.56
CA ILE A 692 9.15 37.44 -16.67
C ILE A 692 7.66 37.34 -16.32
N SER A 693 7.21 36.24 -15.71
CA SER A 693 5.81 36.12 -15.30
C SER A 693 5.45 37.07 -14.15
N ILE A 694 6.37 37.32 -13.22
CA ILE A 694 6.21 38.33 -12.16
C ILE A 694 6.20 39.76 -12.74
N SER A 695 7.00 40.02 -13.78
CA SER A 695 7.03 41.36 -14.41
C SER A 695 5.83 41.65 -15.32
N LYS A 696 5.16 40.61 -15.84
CA LYS A 696 3.97 40.74 -16.71
C LYS A 696 2.68 40.85 -15.91
N ALA A 697 2.62 40.18 -14.76
CA ALA A 697 1.52 40.31 -13.82
C ALA A 697 1.68 41.59 -12.99
#